data_AF-A0A1A8X5P7-F1
#
_entry.id   AF-A0A1A8X5P7-F1
#
_cell.length_a   1.000
_cell.length_b   1.000
_cell.length_c   1.000
_cell.angle_alpha   90.00
_cell.angle_beta   90.00
_cell.angle_gamma   90.00
#
_symmetry.space_group_name_H-M   'P 1'
#
loop_
_entity.id
_entity.type
_entity.pdbx_description
1 polymer ?
#
loop_
_entity_poly.entity_id
_entity_poly.type
_entity_poly.pdbx_seq_one_letter_code
_entity_poly.pdbx_strand_id
1 'polypeptide(L)'
;MRQILNITFYLTILSLCTYEGNGKDVDNIHNAANNNKGKPNLRNGFSFKNFFAKDEQNDLEVEDNDEIFQNGDGFADDTNNTDGNHSEMLEVLVEAQEQKENPSKDELLQKVETAISKTNGLAEAAQTAKDKAIEAAKKIGVVGVKGVEGAEAAIKAKEEAESKAQEKQNKVQTVKTLASEAQALKEEEQIDNLKEKVQAVETAAEEAQKAKCQTEKAAELTRAEVAKVEALNAKKMAEEAKKKAEDAVKEVEDNEVKKAIETANTAASNVDKESGTATAEAAAAEQEEKKDQGTVNVVKEHADKAEKAAEAAKKAAELARAVAAKIEAQKAKEAAKKIEDAIKIIENAEKVKKVTDAANKAASKAEEASGAAKQATEEEAKKEQGKVEEVRKHAESAVKAAEEAKKAAELTRAEAAKIEAQKEKEVSEAAKQETLIIVNKIKGTEAEKKVTEAVSTAASKVEEAEKAAKDAAAEAEKGEGKSSAVRENAEIAEKAAEATKMAKNQALKAVELAKAEVAKLEAHKAKDEAEVAKQRAVDAVKILEGESAAAAIKAKEDAVNNAKEAENKAKDAENAAGETKTEVEKEDATVETVKVKAQIAVSAAQDANKAMEQAQKAAELAVAEAAKEEAKKAKKSAYKAKKKATEALEGLKGLENLAGVEEAKNEQKKAEAAYSKAETHAKDAEAAATEAEEEKKKNGTVVAVKEKATKAEYAARDAKREQELAEQAAESTVNEVLKVQELAKKQNVHQLVNVPVRDSEYTNDNMEDVSEEKEEASEEEVKDKQVVQKHEEGEEEGEEEGEEEREEEVEENGHVPKGESKDQTENKNEGVPLNDDNAHTFLEDNYKKVKDVKKEDSELLKKMMNLDVDAEVINTLKDLGQDINQYLENI
;
A
#
# COMPACT_ATOMS: atom_id res chain seq x y z
N MET A 1 18.54 -14.85 -35.42
CA MET A 1 18.57 -13.40 -35.72
C MET A 1 17.45 -12.89 -36.63
N ARG A 2 16.81 -13.69 -37.50
CA ARG A 2 15.66 -13.22 -38.32
C ARG A 2 14.33 -13.05 -37.57
N GLN A 3 14.15 -13.62 -36.37
CA GLN A 3 12.93 -13.49 -35.56
C GLN A 3 12.87 -12.21 -34.70
N ILE A 4 14.03 -11.64 -34.32
CA ILE A 4 14.09 -10.43 -33.48
C ILE A 4 13.81 -9.16 -34.30
N LEU A 5 14.10 -9.19 -35.61
CA LEU A 5 13.85 -8.07 -36.52
C LEU A 5 12.35 -7.85 -36.84
N ASN A 6 11.50 -8.89 -36.74
CA ASN A 6 10.06 -8.75 -36.99
C ASN A 6 9.32 -8.12 -35.81
N ILE A 7 9.67 -8.44 -34.57
CA ILE A 7 9.00 -7.89 -33.37
C ILE A 7 9.25 -6.38 -33.26
N THR A 8 10.48 -5.96 -33.54
CA THR A 8 10.85 -4.53 -33.54
C THR A 8 10.10 -3.77 -34.64
N PHE A 9 9.89 -4.38 -35.81
CA PHE A 9 9.14 -3.79 -36.93
C PHE A 9 7.64 -3.63 -36.61
N TYR A 10 7.01 -4.61 -35.95
CA TYR A 10 5.60 -4.51 -35.52
C TYR A 10 5.39 -3.46 -34.42
N LEU A 11 6.31 -3.33 -33.47
CA LEU A 11 6.25 -2.30 -32.42
C LEU A 11 6.42 -0.88 -33.00
N THR A 12 7.26 -0.73 -34.03
CA THR A 12 7.44 0.56 -34.72
C THR A 12 6.19 0.96 -35.51
N ILE A 13 5.49 -0.01 -36.12
CA ILE A 13 4.22 0.22 -36.84
C ILE A 13 3.07 0.55 -35.86
N LEU A 14 2.98 -0.12 -34.71
CA LEU A 14 1.97 0.20 -33.68
C LEU A 14 2.15 1.62 -33.09
N SER A 15 3.40 2.07 -32.90
CA SER A 15 3.69 3.45 -32.47
C SER A 15 3.40 4.50 -33.55
N LEU A 16 3.43 4.14 -34.84
CA LEU A 16 3.03 5.04 -35.94
C LEU A 16 1.51 5.09 -36.11
N CYS A 17 0.80 3.97 -35.92
CA CYS A 17 -0.67 3.93 -35.97
C CYS A 17 -1.35 4.64 -34.80
N THR A 18 -0.67 4.79 -33.66
CA THR A 18 -1.17 5.60 -32.52
C THR A 18 -0.92 7.10 -32.68
N TYR A 19 -0.05 7.50 -33.62
CA TYR A 19 0.27 8.92 -33.87
C TYR A 19 -0.61 9.54 -34.98
N GLU A 20 -1.19 8.74 -35.88
CA GLU A 20 -2.12 9.22 -36.93
C GLU A 20 -3.59 9.31 -36.47
N GLY A 21 -3.93 8.80 -35.28
CA GLY A 21 -5.32 8.82 -34.77
C GLY A 21 -5.75 10.10 -34.04
N ASN A 22 -4.82 10.97 -33.62
CA ASN A 22 -5.12 12.10 -32.72
C ASN A 22 -4.60 13.46 -33.23
N GLY A 23 -4.84 13.78 -34.50
CA GLY A 23 -4.49 15.10 -35.03
C GLY A 23 -5.45 15.66 -36.09
N LYS A 24 -6.15 16.75 -35.70
CA LYS A 24 -6.80 17.80 -36.52
C LYS A 24 -8.20 17.49 -37.08
N ASP A 25 -9.20 18.38 -37.09
CA ASP A 25 -9.43 19.79 -36.69
C ASP A 25 -10.92 19.86 -36.22
N VAL A 26 -11.40 20.80 -35.40
CA VAL A 26 -11.95 22.10 -35.84
C VAL A 26 -11.88 23.12 -34.70
N ASP A 27 -10.91 24.03 -34.79
CA ASP A 27 -11.07 25.41 -34.31
C ASP A 27 -11.89 26.18 -35.34
N ASN A 28 -13.12 26.57 -34.99
CA ASN A 28 -13.76 27.77 -35.53
C ASN A 28 -15.04 28.09 -34.75
N ILE A 29 -15.01 29.17 -33.95
CA ILE A 29 -15.92 30.32 -34.02
C ILE A 29 -15.92 31.09 -32.67
N HIS A 30 -15.45 32.35 -32.80
CA HIS A 30 -15.67 33.53 -31.94
C HIS A 30 -14.75 33.79 -30.74
N ASN A 31 -13.58 34.36 -31.06
CA ASN A 31 -13.20 35.65 -30.47
C ASN A 31 -13.06 36.69 -31.59
N ALA A 32 -13.92 37.70 -31.60
CA ALA A 32 -13.75 38.91 -32.39
C ALA A 32 -13.92 40.13 -31.47
N ALA A 33 -12.83 40.90 -31.40
CA ALA A 33 -12.76 42.31 -31.03
C ALA A 33 -12.89 42.69 -29.55
N ASN A 34 -11.78 42.51 -28.84
CA ASN A 34 -11.32 43.51 -27.87
C ASN A 34 -10.72 44.70 -28.64
N ASN A 35 -11.33 45.88 -28.53
CA ASN A 35 -10.74 47.17 -28.87
C ASN A 35 -11.21 48.22 -27.86
N ASN A 36 -10.45 48.45 -26.78
CA ASN A 36 -9.77 49.74 -26.56
C ASN A 36 -9.05 49.79 -25.20
N LYS A 37 -7.74 50.11 -25.24
CA LYS A 37 -6.97 50.65 -24.11
C LYS A 37 -6.43 52.03 -24.48
N GLY A 38 -6.57 53.00 -23.56
CA GLY A 38 -5.85 54.29 -23.49
C GLY A 38 -6.59 55.46 -24.16
N LYS A 39 -6.77 56.65 -23.55
CA LYS A 39 -6.01 57.39 -22.52
C LYS A 39 -6.90 58.45 -21.80
N PRO A 40 -6.39 59.15 -20.75
CA PRO A 40 -7.19 59.86 -19.72
C PRO A 40 -7.35 61.38 -19.96
N ASN A 41 -8.14 62.01 -19.08
CA ASN A 41 -8.31 63.45 -18.82
C ASN A 41 -9.02 64.30 -19.89
N LEU A 42 -10.23 64.78 -19.57
CA LEU A 42 -10.60 66.20 -19.74
C LEU A 42 -11.57 66.64 -18.63
N ARG A 43 -11.16 67.72 -17.96
CA ARG A 43 -11.85 68.46 -16.90
C ARG A 43 -12.69 69.57 -17.57
N ASN A 44 -13.78 69.95 -16.90
CA ASN A 44 -14.59 71.18 -17.05
C ASN A 44 -15.61 71.29 -18.20
N GLY A 45 -16.85 71.66 -17.84
CA GLY A 45 -17.76 72.35 -18.75
C GLY A 45 -19.23 72.34 -18.35
N PHE A 46 -19.63 73.25 -17.46
CA PHE A 46 -21.01 73.74 -17.31
C PHE A 46 -21.72 73.97 -18.66
N SER A 47 -23.02 73.70 -18.78
CA SER A 47 -24.06 74.76 -18.84
C SER A 47 -25.46 74.22 -19.18
N PHE A 48 -26.45 74.81 -18.50
CA PHE A 48 -27.89 74.79 -18.74
C PHE A 48 -28.33 74.95 -20.21
N LYS A 49 -29.48 74.35 -20.56
CA LYS A 49 -30.63 75.09 -21.14
C LYS A 49 -31.90 74.23 -21.24
N ASN A 50 -32.96 74.78 -20.64
CA ASN A 50 -34.38 74.44 -20.78
C ASN A 50 -34.86 74.38 -22.23
N PHE A 51 -35.90 73.58 -22.50
CA PHE A 51 -37.10 74.00 -23.26
C PHE A 51 -38.33 73.15 -22.87
N PHE A 52 -39.38 73.85 -22.42
CA PHE A 52 -40.81 73.49 -22.27
C PHE A 52 -41.45 73.15 -23.65
N ALA A 53 -42.66 72.61 -23.85
CA ALA A 53 -43.84 72.17 -23.08
C ALA A 53 -44.77 71.37 -24.04
N LYS A 54 -45.75 70.60 -23.53
CA LYS A 54 -47.17 70.75 -23.89
C LYS A 54 -48.13 69.90 -23.04
N ASP A 55 -49.23 70.56 -22.69
CA ASP A 55 -50.44 70.12 -21.99
C ASP A 55 -51.24 69.03 -22.73
N GLU A 56 -52.06 68.25 -22.01
CA GLU A 56 -53.55 68.35 -22.04
C GLU A 56 -54.24 67.15 -21.33
N GLN A 57 -55.43 67.47 -20.81
CA GLN A 57 -56.33 66.76 -19.91
C GLN A 57 -56.98 65.48 -20.51
N ASN A 58 -57.51 64.59 -19.65
CA ASN A 58 -58.95 64.31 -19.62
C ASN A 58 -59.41 63.44 -18.42
N ASP A 59 -60.64 63.75 -18.03
CA ASP A 59 -61.43 63.43 -16.83
C ASP A 59 -62.03 62.00 -16.76
N LEU A 60 -62.82 61.81 -15.69
CA LEU A 60 -64.00 60.93 -15.47
C LEU A 60 -63.70 59.69 -14.58
N GLU A 61 -64.50 59.31 -13.58
CA GLU A 61 -65.76 59.81 -13.01
C GLU A 61 -65.95 59.16 -11.63
N VAL A 62 -66.76 59.80 -10.80
CA VAL A 62 -67.29 59.35 -9.51
C VAL A 62 -68.39 58.31 -9.74
N GLU A 63 -68.45 57.25 -8.94
CA GLU A 63 -69.74 56.63 -8.57
C GLU A 63 -69.63 55.87 -7.25
N ASP A 64 -70.36 56.38 -6.25
CA ASP A 64 -70.73 55.71 -5.01
C ASP A 64 -71.63 54.49 -5.31
N ASN A 65 -71.48 53.41 -4.54
CA ASN A 65 -72.61 52.54 -4.21
C ASN A 65 -72.34 51.80 -2.90
N ASP A 66 -73.11 52.20 -1.89
CA ASP A 66 -73.39 51.45 -0.67
C ASP A 66 -73.95 50.06 -1.00
N GLU A 67 -73.51 49.02 -0.28
CA GLU A 67 -74.43 48.00 0.21
C GLU A 67 -73.84 47.21 1.40
N ILE A 68 -74.69 47.11 2.41
CA ILE A 68 -74.52 46.62 3.78
C ILE A 68 -74.57 45.08 3.81
N PHE A 69 -73.73 44.42 4.62
CA PHE A 69 -74.20 43.27 5.44
C PHE A 69 -73.40 43.11 6.73
N GLN A 70 -74.15 42.72 7.75
CA GLN A 70 -73.91 42.84 9.19
C GLN A 70 -73.46 41.52 9.86
N ASN A 71 -72.83 41.70 11.02
CA ASN A 71 -72.87 40.90 12.27
C ASN A 71 -71.96 39.66 12.46
N GLY A 72 -71.25 39.72 13.59
CA GLY A 72 -70.58 38.61 14.27
C GLY A 72 -69.80 39.08 15.50
N ASP A 73 -70.52 39.55 16.53
CA ASP A 73 -70.00 40.04 17.82
C ASP A 73 -69.19 39.01 18.63
N GLY A 74 -68.19 39.50 19.36
CA GLY A 74 -67.44 38.77 20.38
C GLY A 74 -66.56 39.70 21.23
N PHE A 75 -67.19 40.42 22.16
CA PHE A 75 -66.59 41.33 23.15
C PHE A 75 -65.90 40.58 24.31
N ALA A 76 -64.70 41.02 24.70
CA ALA A 76 -64.16 41.15 26.07
C ALA A 76 -62.71 41.64 25.95
N ASP A 77 -62.47 42.95 25.91
CA ASP A 77 -62.18 43.82 27.07
C ASP A 77 -60.78 43.59 27.64
N ASP A 78 -59.83 44.43 27.23
CA ASP A 78 -58.78 44.89 28.11
C ASP A 78 -58.50 46.38 27.82
N THR A 79 -58.98 47.17 28.77
CA THR A 79 -58.83 48.59 28.96
C THR A 79 -57.35 49.00 29.09
N ASN A 80 -56.89 49.86 28.18
CA ASN A 80 -56.08 51.07 28.43
C ASN A 80 -55.49 51.56 27.10
N ASN A 81 -56.36 52.11 26.24
CA ASN A 81 -55.93 52.94 25.13
C ASN A 81 -56.40 54.37 25.43
N THR A 82 -55.56 55.11 26.14
CA THR A 82 -55.61 56.57 26.14
C THR A 82 -54.58 57.05 25.13
N ASP A 83 -55.00 58.04 24.33
CA ASP A 83 -54.23 58.87 23.39
C ASP A 83 -54.38 58.39 21.92
N GLY A 84 -55.39 58.81 21.16
CA GLY A 84 -56.14 60.07 21.27
C GLY A 84 -55.23 61.26 20.97
N ASN A 85 -55.09 61.60 19.69
CA ASN A 85 -54.40 62.79 19.16
C ASN A 85 -52.90 62.94 19.48
N HIS A 86 -52.05 62.79 18.45
CA HIS A 86 -51.01 63.78 18.10
C HIS A 86 -50.36 63.42 16.76
N SER A 87 -51.06 63.74 15.66
CA SER A 87 -50.45 63.88 14.32
C SER A 87 -50.14 65.35 13.97
N GLU A 88 -50.36 66.28 14.89
CA GLU A 88 -50.07 67.69 14.69
C GLU A 88 -49.40 68.23 15.95
N MET A 89 -48.09 68.44 15.89
CA MET A 89 -47.36 69.43 16.72
C MET A 89 -45.94 69.60 16.17
N LEU A 90 -45.88 70.09 14.93
CA LEU A 90 -44.80 70.96 14.47
C LEU A 90 -45.32 72.08 13.56
N GLU A 91 -46.62 72.06 13.23
CA GLU A 91 -47.41 73.23 12.90
C GLU A 91 -48.40 73.47 14.04
N VAL A 92 -48.03 74.31 15.00
CA VAL A 92 -48.82 75.38 15.65
C VAL A 92 -47.91 75.91 16.76
N LEU A 93 -47.06 76.86 16.39
CA LEU A 93 -46.54 77.86 17.32
C LEU A 93 -46.53 79.23 16.66
N VAL A 94 -47.61 79.49 15.93
CA VAL A 94 -48.16 80.83 15.78
C VAL A 94 -49.64 80.68 16.13
N GLU A 95 -49.93 80.41 17.41
CA GLU A 95 -51.09 81.11 17.96
C GLU A 95 -50.75 82.58 17.75
N ALA A 96 -51.50 83.24 16.87
CA ALA A 96 -51.55 84.68 16.87
C ALA A 96 -51.87 85.07 18.32
N GLN A 97 -50.85 85.46 19.08
CA GLN A 97 -51.08 86.43 20.13
C GLN A 97 -51.68 87.61 19.39
N GLU A 98 -53.00 87.72 19.43
CA GLU A 98 -53.55 89.03 19.72
C GLU A 98 -52.77 89.52 20.93
N GLN A 99 -51.75 90.33 20.66
CA GLN A 99 -51.12 91.17 21.65
C GLN A 99 -52.25 92.04 22.18
N LYS A 100 -52.97 91.59 23.21
CA LYS A 100 -53.53 92.54 24.16
C LYS A 100 -52.33 93.31 24.67
N GLU A 101 -52.23 94.57 24.30
CA GLU A 101 -51.14 95.48 24.68
C GLU A 101 -50.94 95.58 26.22
N ASN A 102 -51.80 94.94 27.04
CA ASN A 102 -51.63 94.76 28.48
C ASN A 102 -52.18 93.41 29.01
N PRO A 103 -51.37 92.35 29.17
CA PRO A 103 -51.75 91.13 29.91
C PRO A 103 -51.89 91.41 31.41
N SER A 104 -52.82 90.71 32.08
CA SER A 104 -53.00 90.81 33.53
C SER A 104 -51.91 90.07 34.30
N LYS A 105 -51.66 90.48 35.55
CA LYS A 105 -50.67 89.87 36.45
C LYS A 105 -50.96 88.38 36.70
N ASP A 106 -52.23 88.01 36.84
CA ASP A 106 -52.67 86.64 37.07
C ASP A 106 -52.43 85.76 35.83
N GLU A 107 -52.66 86.27 34.62
CA GLU A 107 -52.37 85.56 33.35
C GLU A 107 -50.86 85.27 33.20
N LEU A 108 -49.98 86.19 33.59
CA LEU A 108 -48.53 86.01 33.57
C LEU A 108 -48.06 84.95 34.57
N LEU A 109 -48.62 84.93 35.77
CA LEU A 109 -48.31 83.92 36.79
C LEU A 109 -48.84 82.54 36.42
N GLN A 110 -49.99 82.47 35.74
CA GLN A 110 -50.54 81.21 35.21
C GLN A 110 -49.63 80.60 34.12
N LYS A 111 -48.99 81.42 33.30
CA LYS A 111 -47.96 80.98 32.33
C LYS A 111 -46.73 80.38 33.02
N VAL A 112 -46.28 80.97 34.14
CA VAL A 112 -45.18 80.43 34.96
C VAL A 112 -45.56 79.08 35.58
N GLU A 113 -46.77 78.94 36.12
CA GLU A 113 -47.27 77.65 36.65
C GLU A 113 -47.38 76.60 35.54
N THR A 114 -47.81 77.00 34.34
CA THR A 114 -47.87 76.12 33.16
C THR A 114 -46.48 75.69 32.69
N ALA A 115 -45.47 76.57 32.74
CA ALA A 115 -44.09 76.22 32.40
C ALA A 115 -43.46 75.29 33.45
N ILE A 116 -43.76 75.48 34.74
CA ILE A 116 -43.37 74.56 35.82
C ILE A 116 -44.01 73.19 35.61
N SER A 117 -45.32 73.13 35.35
CA SER A 117 -46.02 71.86 35.16
C SER A 117 -45.53 71.11 33.92
N LYS A 118 -45.27 71.81 32.80
CA LYS A 118 -44.65 71.24 31.59
C LYS A 118 -43.23 70.73 31.82
N THR A 119 -42.50 71.28 32.79
CA THR A 119 -41.12 70.86 33.09
C THR A 119 -41.01 69.78 34.15
N ASN A 120 -42.06 69.58 34.95
CA ASN A 120 -42.19 68.44 35.86
C ASN A 120 -42.21 67.13 35.07
N GLY A 121 -41.42 66.14 35.50
CA GLY A 121 -41.27 64.85 34.80
C GLY A 121 -40.25 64.83 33.66
N LEU A 122 -39.81 65.97 33.12
CA LEU A 122 -38.84 65.97 32.01
C LEU A 122 -37.43 65.51 32.42
N ALA A 123 -37.04 65.75 33.68
CA ALA A 123 -35.78 65.26 34.23
C ALA A 123 -35.79 63.74 34.43
N GLU A 124 -36.93 63.18 34.84
CA GLU A 124 -37.13 61.73 35.01
C GLU A 124 -37.15 61.01 33.65
N ALA A 125 -37.80 61.59 32.65
CA ALA A 125 -37.78 61.06 31.28
C ALA A 125 -36.36 61.03 30.67
N ALA A 126 -35.57 62.10 30.88
CA ALA A 126 -34.18 62.14 30.43
C ALA A 126 -33.28 61.14 31.16
N GLN A 127 -33.50 60.96 32.47
CA GLN A 127 -32.81 59.93 33.25
C GLN A 127 -33.18 58.52 32.77
N THR A 128 -34.46 58.26 32.46
CA THR A 128 -34.92 57.00 31.89
C THR A 128 -34.27 56.71 30.53
N ALA A 129 -34.16 57.72 29.66
CA ALA A 129 -33.48 57.59 28.36
C ALA A 129 -31.99 57.28 28.53
N LYS A 130 -31.31 57.95 29.47
CA LYS A 130 -29.93 57.65 29.85
C LYS A 130 -29.76 56.20 30.31
N ASP A 131 -30.63 55.73 31.20
CA ASP A 131 -30.54 54.37 31.74
C ASP A 131 -30.76 53.30 30.65
N LYS A 132 -31.69 53.55 29.71
CA LYS A 132 -31.87 52.71 28.50
C LYS A 132 -30.63 52.68 27.61
N ALA A 133 -29.95 53.82 27.41
CA ALA A 133 -28.71 53.88 26.64
C ALA A 133 -27.59 53.06 27.32
N ILE A 134 -27.46 53.17 28.64
CA ILE A 134 -26.51 52.39 29.44
C ILE A 134 -26.82 50.88 29.32
N GLU A 135 -28.08 50.49 29.43
CA GLU A 135 -28.50 49.10 29.32
C GLU A 135 -28.25 48.52 27.92
N ALA A 136 -28.54 49.28 26.86
CA ALA A 136 -28.22 48.89 25.49
C ALA A 136 -26.71 48.68 25.31
N ALA A 137 -25.89 49.61 25.78
CA ALA A 137 -24.44 49.52 25.70
C ALA A 137 -23.86 48.30 26.46
N LYS A 138 -24.50 47.85 27.55
CA LYS A 138 -24.08 46.65 28.29
C LYS A 138 -24.11 45.38 27.42
N LYS A 139 -24.96 45.30 26.39
CA LYS A 139 -25.01 44.16 25.46
C LYS A 139 -23.68 43.94 24.72
N ILE A 140 -22.86 44.99 24.59
CA ILE A 140 -21.53 44.94 23.96
C ILE A 140 -20.41 44.52 24.96
N GLY A 141 -20.71 44.44 26.26
CA GLY A 141 -19.75 44.09 27.31
C GLY A 141 -18.85 45.27 27.70
N VAL A 142 -19.35 46.18 28.53
CA VAL A 142 -18.59 47.37 28.97
C VAL A 142 -17.65 47.03 30.14
N VAL A 143 -16.41 46.62 29.85
CA VAL A 143 -15.17 47.15 30.46
C VAL A 143 -14.01 46.92 29.47
N GLY A 144 -13.71 47.92 28.63
CA GLY A 144 -12.44 48.07 27.92
C GLY A 144 -12.16 47.13 26.74
N VAL A 145 -12.49 47.53 25.51
CA VAL A 145 -12.01 46.83 24.31
C VAL A 145 -11.56 47.81 23.24
N LYS A 146 -10.24 47.94 23.07
CA LYS A 146 -9.65 48.29 21.78
C LYS A 146 -9.87 47.09 20.86
N GLY A 147 -10.61 47.23 19.76
CA GLY A 147 -10.64 46.24 18.67
C GLY A 147 -11.98 45.65 18.25
N VAL A 148 -13.12 46.02 18.87
CA VAL A 148 -14.45 45.64 18.34
C VAL A 148 -14.91 46.71 17.36
N GLU A 149 -15.05 46.32 16.11
CA GLU A 149 -15.46 47.20 15.01
C GLU A 149 -16.85 47.79 15.27
N GLY A 150 -16.96 49.12 15.24
CA GLY A 150 -18.21 49.85 15.50
C GLY A 150 -18.52 50.14 16.97
N ALA A 151 -17.82 49.54 17.94
CA ALA A 151 -18.11 49.74 19.37
C ALA A 151 -17.84 51.19 19.85
N GLU A 152 -16.89 51.89 19.23
CA GLU A 152 -16.56 53.29 19.57
C GLU A 152 -17.74 54.24 19.33
N ALA A 153 -18.53 54.02 18.27
CA ALA A 153 -19.68 54.85 17.94
C ALA A 153 -20.82 54.65 18.95
N ALA A 154 -21.08 53.41 19.36
CA ALA A 154 -22.06 53.09 20.40
C ALA A 154 -21.68 53.69 21.76
N ILE A 155 -20.39 53.63 22.14
CA ILE A 155 -19.88 54.23 23.38
C ILE A 155 -20.04 55.76 23.34
N LYS A 156 -19.70 56.38 22.21
CA LYS A 156 -19.83 57.83 22.03
C LYS A 156 -21.29 58.29 22.11
N ALA A 157 -22.22 57.58 21.46
CA ALA A 157 -23.65 57.88 21.54
C ALA A 157 -24.19 57.74 22.97
N LYS A 158 -23.72 56.74 23.72
CA LYS A 158 -24.04 56.55 25.14
C LYS A 158 -23.52 57.70 26.00
N GLU A 159 -22.25 58.09 25.87
CA GLU A 159 -21.67 59.25 26.58
C GLU A 159 -22.41 60.55 26.26
N GLU A 160 -22.84 60.71 25.01
CA GLU A 160 -23.61 61.86 24.57
C GLU A 160 -25.02 61.89 25.17
N ALA A 161 -25.69 60.75 25.33
CA ALA A 161 -26.95 60.64 26.07
C ALA A 161 -26.76 60.97 27.57
N GLU A 162 -25.66 60.52 28.18
CA GLU A 162 -25.32 60.86 29.57
C GLU A 162 -25.10 62.38 29.76
N SER A 163 -24.37 63.00 28.82
CA SER A 163 -24.12 64.45 28.83
C SER A 163 -25.39 65.26 28.63
N LYS A 164 -26.24 64.89 27.65
CA LYS A 164 -27.51 65.58 27.36
C LYS A 164 -28.52 65.45 28.50
N ALA A 165 -28.54 64.32 29.19
CA ALA A 165 -29.35 64.14 30.40
C ALA A 165 -28.91 65.08 31.53
N GLN A 166 -27.60 65.28 31.72
CA GLN A 166 -27.07 66.21 32.72
C GLN A 166 -27.37 67.68 32.35
N GLU A 167 -27.21 68.04 31.08
CA GLU A 167 -27.57 69.36 30.55
C GLU A 167 -29.05 69.66 30.78
N LYS A 168 -29.92 68.68 30.50
CA LYS A 168 -31.34 68.77 30.78
C LYS A 168 -31.64 69.00 32.25
N GLN A 169 -30.97 68.29 33.15
CA GLN A 169 -31.14 68.45 34.60
C GLN A 169 -30.80 69.89 35.05
N ASN A 170 -29.72 70.45 34.51
CA ASN A 170 -29.32 71.83 34.76
C ASN A 170 -30.37 72.83 34.24
N LYS A 171 -30.89 72.63 33.01
CA LYS A 171 -31.94 73.49 32.43
C LYS A 171 -33.24 73.47 33.23
N VAL A 172 -33.65 72.30 33.75
CA VAL A 172 -34.83 72.20 34.63
C VAL A 172 -34.61 72.94 35.96
N GLN A 173 -33.38 72.94 36.51
CA GLN A 173 -33.05 73.75 37.68
C GLN A 173 -33.09 75.25 37.38
N THR A 174 -32.64 75.68 36.20
CA THR A 174 -32.76 77.08 35.75
C THR A 174 -34.22 77.52 35.67
N VAL A 175 -35.10 76.68 35.10
CA VAL A 175 -36.55 76.96 35.06
C VAL A 175 -37.12 77.13 36.46
N LYS A 176 -36.79 76.24 37.40
CA LYS A 176 -37.25 76.33 38.80
C LYS A 176 -36.77 77.63 39.47
N THR A 177 -35.53 78.04 39.20
CA THR A 177 -34.94 79.26 39.77
C THR A 177 -35.63 80.50 39.21
N LEU A 178 -35.71 80.63 37.88
CA LEU A 178 -36.39 81.76 37.22
C LEU A 178 -37.88 81.84 37.57
N ALA A 179 -38.54 80.68 37.73
CA ALA A 179 -39.94 80.64 38.12
C ALA A 179 -40.15 81.11 39.56
N SER A 180 -39.23 80.78 40.49
CA SER A 180 -39.25 81.31 41.85
C SER A 180 -39.02 82.83 41.91
N GLU A 181 -38.13 83.35 41.05
CA GLU A 181 -37.92 84.80 40.90
C GLU A 181 -39.16 85.50 40.34
N ALA A 182 -39.81 84.93 39.32
CA ALA A 182 -41.06 85.47 38.77
C ALA A 182 -42.22 85.43 39.79
N GLN A 183 -42.29 84.39 40.62
CA GLN A 183 -43.28 84.28 41.70
C GLN A 183 -43.01 85.24 42.85
N ALA A 184 -41.75 85.62 43.12
CA ALA A 184 -41.41 86.61 44.14
C ALA A 184 -41.90 88.03 43.79
N LEU A 185 -42.11 88.32 42.51
CA LEU A 185 -42.69 89.58 42.00
C LEU A 185 -44.23 89.63 42.14
N LYS A 186 -44.86 88.64 42.81
CA LYS A 186 -46.32 88.57 43.07
C LYS A 186 -46.87 89.76 43.85
N GLU A 187 -46.06 90.50 44.61
CA GLU A 187 -46.52 91.63 45.44
C GLU A 187 -46.16 93.02 44.89
N GLU A 188 -45.35 93.12 43.83
CA GLU A 188 -44.86 94.40 43.29
C GLU A 188 -45.71 94.94 42.11
N GLU A 189 -45.77 96.27 41.92
CA GLU A 189 -46.49 96.97 40.82
C GLU A 189 -45.73 96.99 39.47
N GLN A 190 -44.61 96.25 39.36
CA GLN A 190 -43.71 96.27 38.20
C GLN A 190 -44.08 95.20 37.15
N ILE A 191 -45.22 95.38 36.49
CA ILE A 191 -45.75 94.44 35.48
C ILE A 191 -44.74 94.15 34.34
N ASP A 192 -43.95 95.13 33.92
CA ASP A 192 -42.99 94.94 32.82
C ASP A 192 -41.79 94.05 33.22
N ASN A 193 -41.32 94.13 34.47
CA ASN A 193 -40.30 93.21 35.00
C ASN A 193 -40.84 91.78 35.12
N LEU A 194 -42.12 91.62 35.50
CA LEU A 194 -42.77 90.31 35.53
C LEU A 194 -42.89 89.70 34.13
N LYS A 195 -43.25 90.50 33.10
CA LYS A 195 -43.30 90.05 31.70
C LYS A 195 -41.97 89.51 31.21
N GLU A 196 -40.87 90.23 31.46
CA GLU A 196 -39.52 89.82 31.05
C GLU A 196 -39.10 88.50 31.72
N LYS A 197 -39.38 88.34 33.02
CA LYS A 197 -39.10 87.11 33.76
C LYS A 197 -39.96 85.93 33.30
N VAL A 198 -41.25 86.15 33.00
CA VAL A 198 -42.15 85.12 32.46
C VAL A 198 -41.64 84.63 31.10
N GLN A 199 -41.21 85.55 30.23
CA GLN A 199 -40.63 85.20 28.93
C GLN A 199 -39.33 84.39 29.07
N ALA A 200 -38.48 84.73 30.05
CA ALA A 200 -37.29 83.94 30.38
C ALA A 200 -37.63 82.54 30.91
N VAL A 201 -38.70 82.40 31.71
CA VAL A 201 -39.19 81.10 32.19
C VAL A 201 -39.73 80.24 31.03
N GLU A 202 -40.53 80.82 30.13
CA GLU A 202 -41.06 80.13 28.94
C GLU A 202 -39.91 79.65 28.03
N THR A 203 -38.94 80.53 27.76
CA THR A 203 -37.75 80.20 26.96
C THR A 203 -36.94 79.07 27.59
N ALA A 204 -36.66 79.15 28.90
CA ALA A 204 -35.93 78.11 29.62
C ALA A 204 -36.70 76.78 29.65
N ALA A 205 -38.04 76.80 29.72
CA ALA A 205 -38.88 75.61 29.66
C ALA A 205 -38.83 74.94 28.28
N GLU A 206 -38.86 75.71 27.20
CA GLU A 206 -38.67 75.22 25.82
C GLU A 206 -37.28 74.64 25.59
N GLU A 207 -36.23 75.29 26.08
CA GLU A 207 -34.86 74.77 26.01
C GLU A 207 -34.70 73.47 26.80
N ALA A 208 -35.37 73.39 27.95
CA ALA A 208 -35.43 72.15 28.70
C ALA A 208 -36.15 71.08 27.86
N GLN A 209 -37.29 71.37 27.23
CA GLN A 209 -37.99 70.39 26.38
C GLN A 209 -37.12 69.91 25.21
N LYS A 210 -36.40 70.82 24.55
CA LYS A 210 -35.45 70.48 23.48
C LYS A 210 -34.33 69.54 23.97
N ALA A 211 -33.76 69.81 25.14
CA ALA A 211 -32.74 68.94 25.73
C ALA A 211 -33.27 67.53 26.09
N LYS A 212 -34.56 67.40 26.44
CA LYS A 212 -35.21 66.10 26.66
C LYS A 212 -35.28 65.29 25.37
N CYS A 213 -35.76 65.91 24.28
CA CYS A 213 -35.79 65.26 22.96
C CYS A 213 -34.39 64.87 22.48
N GLN A 214 -33.38 65.72 22.69
CA GLN A 214 -31.98 65.40 22.34
C GLN A 214 -31.44 64.20 23.14
N THR A 215 -31.80 64.08 24.41
CA THR A 215 -31.42 62.92 25.25
C THR A 215 -32.08 61.64 24.74
N GLU A 216 -33.37 61.68 24.40
CA GLU A 216 -34.13 60.53 23.86
C GLU A 216 -33.57 60.09 22.50
N LYS A 217 -33.24 61.02 21.59
CA LYS A 217 -32.59 60.69 20.32
C LYS A 217 -31.21 60.02 20.51
N ALA A 218 -30.38 60.56 21.41
CA ALA A 218 -29.06 59.98 21.68
C ALA A 218 -29.15 58.55 22.27
N ALA A 219 -30.20 58.28 23.08
CA ALA A 219 -30.46 56.95 23.60
C ALA A 219 -30.89 55.95 22.51
N GLU A 220 -31.76 56.36 21.58
CA GLU A 220 -32.16 55.50 20.44
C GLU A 220 -31.00 55.31 19.44
N LEU A 221 -30.16 56.32 19.22
CA LEU A 221 -28.92 56.18 18.45
C LEU A 221 -27.98 55.14 19.08
N THR A 222 -27.89 55.13 20.41
CA THR A 222 -27.11 54.11 21.13
C THR A 222 -27.66 52.70 20.87
N ARG A 223 -29.00 52.51 20.88
CA ARG A 223 -29.61 51.22 20.51
C ARG A 223 -29.28 50.80 19.08
N ALA A 224 -29.35 51.72 18.12
CA ALA A 224 -29.04 51.44 16.72
C ALA A 224 -27.56 51.04 16.50
N GLU A 225 -26.63 51.77 17.12
CA GLU A 225 -25.20 51.45 17.03
C GLU A 225 -24.84 50.15 17.75
N VAL A 226 -25.50 49.81 18.86
CA VAL A 226 -25.38 48.48 19.50
C VAL A 226 -25.82 47.37 18.55
N ALA A 227 -26.97 47.53 17.89
CA ALA A 227 -27.49 46.54 16.95
C ALA A 227 -26.54 46.32 15.76
N LYS A 228 -25.94 47.39 15.23
CA LYS A 228 -24.89 47.31 14.20
C LYS A 228 -23.69 46.48 14.66
N VAL A 229 -23.18 46.70 15.87
CA VAL A 229 -22.06 45.91 16.43
C VAL A 229 -22.42 44.43 16.55
N GLU A 230 -23.63 44.14 17.03
CA GLU A 230 -24.14 42.77 17.13
C GLU A 230 -24.23 42.07 15.77
N ALA A 231 -24.68 42.78 14.73
CA ALA A 231 -24.77 42.25 13.37
C ALA A 231 -23.37 42.01 12.74
N LEU A 232 -22.40 42.90 13.00
CA LEU A 232 -21.02 42.71 12.54
C LEU A 232 -20.33 41.51 13.22
N ASN A 233 -20.62 41.26 14.50
CA ASN A 233 -20.13 40.06 15.18
C ASN A 233 -20.75 38.78 14.60
N ALA A 234 -22.04 38.79 14.30
CA ALA A 234 -22.72 37.68 13.62
C ALA A 234 -22.09 37.41 12.24
N LYS A 235 -21.75 38.47 11.49
CA LYS A 235 -21.02 38.37 10.23
C LYS A 235 -19.68 37.65 10.37
N LYS A 236 -18.85 38.03 11.35
CA LYS A 236 -17.57 37.34 11.60
C LYS A 236 -17.77 35.86 11.93
N MET A 237 -18.76 35.52 12.76
CA MET A 237 -19.08 34.11 13.06
C MET A 237 -19.51 33.32 11.82
N ALA A 238 -20.32 33.92 10.94
CA ALA A 238 -20.76 33.28 9.71
C ALA A 238 -19.62 33.09 8.70
N GLU A 239 -18.71 34.06 8.57
CA GLU A 239 -17.50 33.94 7.74
C GLU A 239 -16.58 32.80 8.22
N GLU A 240 -16.37 32.67 9.53
CA GLU A 240 -15.61 31.55 10.11
C GLU A 240 -16.27 30.19 9.84
N ALA A 241 -17.59 30.10 9.98
CA ALA A 241 -18.35 28.89 9.71
C ALA A 241 -18.30 28.52 8.22
N LYS A 242 -18.45 29.51 7.33
CA LYS A 242 -18.31 29.34 5.88
C LYS A 242 -16.92 28.82 5.53
N LYS A 243 -15.86 29.40 6.07
CA LYS A 243 -14.49 28.94 5.81
C LYS A 243 -14.29 27.48 6.24
N LYS A 244 -14.80 27.09 7.42
CA LYS A 244 -14.77 25.69 7.88
C LYS A 244 -15.54 24.75 6.96
N ALA A 245 -16.67 25.19 6.41
CA ALA A 245 -17.45 24.42 5.45
C ALA A 245 -16.74 24.27 4.09
N GLU A 246 -16.11 25.34 3.58
CA GLU A 246 -15.33 25.32 2.34
C GLU A 246 -14.08 24.44 2.43
N ASP A 247 -13.36 24.49 3.56
CA ASP A 247 -12.18 23.63 3.80
C ASP A 247 -12.54 22.13 3.78
N ALA A 248 -13.79 21.78 4.09
CA ALA A 248 -14.26 20.40 4.05
C ALA A 248 -14.63 19.89 2.64
N VAL A 249 -14.87 20.78 1.66
CA VAL A 249 -15.23 20.44 0.26
C VAL A 249 -14.17 19.57 -0.43
N LYS A 250 -12.89 19.76 -0.09
CA LYS A 250 -11.77 19.13 -0.79
C LYS A 250 -11.62 17.64 -0.50
N GLU A 251 -12.35 17.09 0.47
CA GLU A 251 -12.09 15.74 1.00
C GLU A 251 -13.32 14.81 1.03
N VAL A 252 -14.53 15.33 0.81
CA VAL A 252 -15.79 14.58 0.92
C VAL A 252 -16.67 14.80 -0.32
N GLU A 253 -16.87 13.77 -1.15
CA GLU A 253 -17.77 13.79 -2.30
C GLU A 253 -19.18 13.28 -1.94
N ASP A 254 -19.82 13.90 -0.95
CA ASP A 254 -21.22 13.61 -0.60
C ASP A 254 -22.15 14.73 -1.10
N ASN A 255 -23.21 14.35 -1.81
CA ASN A 255 -24.27 15.26 -2.25
C ASN A 255 -24.99 15.95 -1.08
N GLU A 256 -25.05 15.32 0.10
CA GLU A 256 -25.56 15.98 1.32
C GLU A 256 -24.61 17.07 1.82
N VAL A 257 -23.29 16.87 1.69
CA VAL A 257 -22.28 17.86 2.09
C VAL A 257 -22.34 19.06 1.16
N LYS A 258 -22.46 18.86 -0.16
CA LYS A 258 -22.67 19.95 -1.14
C LYS A 258 -23.89 20.81 -0.82
N LYS A 259 -25.04 20.19 -0.53
CA LYS A 259 -26.26 20.91 -0.12
C LYS A 259 -26.10 21.67 1.19
N ALA A 260 -25.37 21.09 2.16
CA ALA A 260 -25.05 21.76 3.41
C ALA A 260 -24.16 23.00 3.15
N ILE A 261 -23.17 22.91 2.26
CA ILE A 261 -22.32 24.05 1.90
C ILE A 261 -23.12 25.18 1.25
N GLU A 262 -24.02 24.85 0.32
CA GLU A 262 -24.94 25.84 -0.27
C GLU A 262 -25.77 26.53 0.82
N THR A 263 -26.30 25.76 1.78
CA THR A 263 -27.06 26.29 2.91
C THR A 263 -26.22 27.23 3.78
N ALA A 264 -24.98 26.87 4.10
CA ALA A 264 -24.06 27.71 4.87
C ALA A 264 -23.70 29.00 4.11
N ASN A 265 -23.51 28.93 2.80
CA ASN A 265 -23.24 30.08 1.94
C ASN A 265 -24.45 31.01 1.85
N THR A 266 -25.66 30.47 1.73
CA THR A 266 -26.91 31.25 1.76
C THR A 266 -27.06 31.96 3.11
N ALA A 267 -26.80 31.25 4.21
CA ALA A 267 -26.83 31.83 5.55
C ALA A 267 -25.83 32.99 5.70
N ALA A 268 -24.57 32.79 5.29
CA ALA A 268 -23.56 33.85 5.30
C ALA A 268 -23.94 35.07 4.45
N SER A 269 -24.50 34.85 3.25
CA SER A 269 -25.00 35.92 2.38
C SER A 269 -26.16 36.70 3.02
N ASN A 270 -27.06 36.00 3.72
CA ASN A 270 -28.13 36.64 4.48
C ASN A 270 -27.56 37.50 5.63
N VAL A 271 -26.53 37.01 6.33
CA VAL A 271 -25.85 37.79 7.37
C VAL A 271 -25.20 39.05 6.80
N ASP A 272 -24.54 38.95 5.63
CA ASP A 272 -23.96 40.11 4.94
C ASP A 272 -25.03 41.17 4.62
N LYS A 273 -26.17 40.73 4.09
CA LYS A 273 -27.30 41.60 3.78
C LYS A 273 -27.84 42.29 5.04
N GLU A 274 -28.16 41.53 6.07
CA GLU A 274 -28.77 42.07 7.31
C GLU A 274 -27.78 42.92 8.11
N SER A 275 -26.49 42.58 8.13
CA SER A 275 -25.44 43.44 8.70
C SER A 275 -25.30 44.76 7.94
N GLY A 276 -25.41 44.73 6.61
CA GLY A 276 -25.51 45.93 5.78
C GLY A 276 -26.72 46.80 6.14
N THR A 277 -27.90 46.19 6.30
CA THR A 277 -29.12 46.87 6.74
C THR A 277 -28.96 47.52 8.11
N ALA A 278 -28.48 46.78 9.12
CA ALA A 278 -28.25 47.34 10.46
C ALA A 278 -27.26 48.51 10.45
N THR A 279 -26.23 48.43 9.61
CA THR A 279 -25.24 49.50 9.44
C THR A 279 -25.85 50.75 8.80
N ALA A 280 -26.67 50.57 7.76
CA ALA A 280 -27.35 51.67 7.08
C ALA A 280 -28.39 52.36 7.99
N GLU A 281 -29.17 51.59 8.73
CA GLU A 281 -30.17 52.11 9.67
C GLU A 281 -29.54 52.85 10.85
N ALA A 282 -28.40 52.36 11.39
CA ALA A 282 -27.65 53.09 12.41
C ALA A 282 -27.09 54.43 11.88
N ALA A 283 -26.57 54.44 10.64
CA ALA A 283 -26.11 55.68 10.00
C ALA A 283 -27.26 56.66 9.75
N ALA A 284 -28.45 56.16 9.39
CA ALA A 284 -29.66 56.98 9.22
C ALA A 284 -30.13 57.57 10.56
N ALA A 285 -30.12 56.77 11.63
CA ALA A 285 -30.37 57.25 13.00
C ALA A 285 -29.39 58.36 13.41
N GLU A 286 -28.10 58.22 13.09
CA GLU A 286 -27.08 59.24 13.39
C GLU A 286 -27.33 60.55 12.62
N GLN A 287 -27.78 60.46 11.36
CA GLN A 287 -28.12 61.65 10.57
C GLN A 287 -29.37 62.37 11.09
N GLU A 288 -30.40 61.62 11.49
CA GLU A 288 -31.64 62.18 12.03
C GLU A 288 -31.47 62.75 13.45
N GLU A 289 -30.55 62.18 14.23
CA GLU A 289 -30.17 62.70 15.55
C GLU A 289 -29.64 64.14 15.45
N LYS A 290 -28.77 64.40 14.46
CA LYS A 290 -28.10 65.70 14.24
C LYS A 290 -28.99 66.80 13.63
N LYS A 291 -30.20 66.47 13.16
CA LYS A 291 -31.13 67.46 12.60
C LYS A 291 -31.92 68.15 13.70
N ASP A 292 -31.92 69.49 13.69
CA ASP A 292 -32.75 70.31 14.59
C ASP A 292 -34.26 70.05 14.44
N GLN A 293 -34.70 69.61 13.26
CA GLN A 293 -36.09 69.23 12.96
C GLN A 293 -36.40 67.73 13.12
N GLY A 294 -35.41 66.87 13.42
CA GLY A 294 -35.66 65.43 13.55
C GLY A 294 -36.62 65.14 14.72
N THR A 295 -37.56 64.23 14.55
CA THR A 295 -38.44 63.77 15.64
C THR A 295 -37.85 62.51 16.28
N VAL A 296 -38.08 62.33 17.60
CA VAL A 296 -37.62 61.15 18.34
C VAL A 296 -38.14 59.85 17.70
N ASN A 297 -39.36 59.87 17.16
CA ASN A 297 -39.99 58.72 16.51
C ASN A 297 -39.22 58.23 15.29
N VAL A 298 -38.66 59.13 14.47
CA VAL A 298 -37.89 58.74 13.27
C VAL A 298 -36.58 58.04 13.67
N VAL A 299 -35.87 58.57 14.67
CA VAL A 299 -34.64 57.91 15.20
C VAL A 299 -34.97 56.55 15.80
N LYS A 300 -36.10 56.43 16.51
CA LYS A 300 -36.60 55.18 17.09
C LYS A 300 -36.95 54.14 16.02
N GLU A 301 -37.61 54.53 14.92
CA GLU A 301 -37.92 53.62 13.82
C GLU A 301 -36.64 53.05 13.18
N HIS A 302 -35.63 53.89 12.97
CA HIS A 302 -34.32 53.43 12.48
C HIS A 302 -33.64 52.49 13.48
N ALA A 303 -33.71 52.79 14.78
CA ALA A 303 -33.17 51.91 15.83
C ALA A 303 -33.88 50.55 15.87
N ASP A 304 -35.21 50.51 15.78
CA ASP A 304 -35.99 49.27 15.78
C ASP A 304 -35.73 48.42 14.52
N LYS A 305 -35.50 49.06 13.35
CA LYS A 305 -35.07 48.37 12.12
C LYS A 305 -33.67 47.80 12.24
N ALA A 306 -32.73 48.55 12.83
CA ALA A 306 -31.38 48.07 13.08
C ALA A 306 -31.38 46.85 14.01
N GLU A 307 -32.19 46.85 15.09
CA GLU A 307 -32.29 45.73 16.03
C GLU A 307 -32.88 44.46 15.36
N LYS A 308 -33.92 44.61 14.54
CA LYS A 308 -34.49 43.49 13.76
C LYS A 308 -33.47 42.89 12.79
N ALA A 309 -32.72 43.73 12.09
CA ALA A 309 -31.66 43.28 11.19
C ALA A 309 -30.52 42.57 11.95
N ALA A 310 -30.16 43.05 13.14
CA ALA A 310 -29.17 42.39 13.98
C ALA A 310 -29.62 41.01 14.51
N GLU A 311 -30.89 40.86 14.90
CA GLU A 311 -31.44 39.56 15.28
C GLU A 311 -31.47 38.58 14.09
N ALA A 312 -31.84 39.05 12.91
CA ALA A 312 -31.82 38.23 11.69
C ALA A 312 -30.39 37.78 11.34
N ALA A 313 -29.41 38.68 11.45
CA ALA A 313 -28.00 38.35 11.27
C ALA A 313 -27.51 37.29 12.28
N LYS A 314 -27.87 37.42 13.57
CA LYS A 314 -27.51 36.45 14.61
C LYS A 314 -28.07 35.05 14.33
N LYS A 315 -29.34 34.95 13.89
CA LYS A 315 -29.96 33.65 13.55
C LYS A 315 -29.24 32.96 12.40
N ALA A 316 -29.05 33.68 11.29
CA ALA A 316 -28.38 33.13 10.13
C ALA A 316 -26.92 32.74 10.42
N ALA A 317 -26.23 33.45 11.33
CA ALA A 317 -24.89 33.06 11.79
C ALA A 317 -24.88 31.75 12.59
N GLU A 318 -25.85 31.53 13.49
CA GLU A 318 -25.97 30.27 14.23
C GLU A 318 -26.37 29.10 13.31
N LEU A 319 -27.19 29.34 12.29
CA LEU A 319 -27.49 28.34 11.27
C LEU A 319 -26.25 27.98 10.45
N ALA A 320 -25.47 28.97 10.00
CA ALA A 320 -24.19 28.72 9.32
C ALA A 320 -23.25 27.86 10.19
N ARG A 321 -23.21 28.13 11.50
CA ARG A 321 -22.42 27.38 12.48
C ARG A 321 -22.90 25.93 12.64
N ALA A 322 -24.21 25.71 12.76
CA ALA A 322 -24.80 24.37 12.88
C ALA A 322 -24.51 23.52 11.63
N VAL A 323 -24.64 24.12 10.45
CA VAL A 323 -24.39 23.47 9.17
C VAL A 323 -22.90 23.13 9.00
N ALA A 324 -21.99 24.02 9.39
CA ALA A 324 -20.56 23.73 9.41
C ALA A 324 -20.22 22.55 10.34
N ALA A 325 -20.84 22.48 11.52
CA ALA A 325 -20.67 21.36 12.45
C ALA A 325 -21.15 20.02 11.85
N LYS A 326 -22.30 20.01 11.15
CA LYS A 326 -22.78 18.82 10.42
C LYS A 326 -21.73 18.33 9.42
N ILE A 327 -21.15 19.24 8.63
CA ILE A 327 -20.15 18.89 7.60
C ILE A 327 -18.90 18.28 8.25
N GLU A 328 -18.40 18.88 9.33
CA GLU A 328 -17.24 18.36 10.07
C GLU A 328 -17.48 16.95 10.64
N ALA A 329 -18.70 16.68 11.13
CA ALA A 329 -19.05 15.37 11.66
C ALA A 329 -19.13 14.30 10.56
N GLN A 330 -19.66 14.64 9.38
CA GLN A 330 -19.70 13.74 8.22
C GLN A 330 -18.28 13.39 7.73
N LYS A 331 -17.37 14.35 7.70
CA LYS A 331 -15.96 14.10 7.38
C LYS A 331 -15.32 13.09 8.35
N ALA A 332 -15.59 13.23 9.64
CA ALA A 332 -15.11 12.28 10.65
C ALA A 332 -15.70 10.88 10.45
N LYS A 333 -17.00 10.78 10.12
CA LYS A 333 -17.67 9.50 9.79
C LYS A 333 -17.02 8.81 8.59
N GLU A 334 -16.79 9.53 7.49
CA GLU A 334 -16.16 8.95 6.30
C GLU A 334 -14.73 8.49 6.54
N ALA A 335 -13.93 9.28 7.27
CA ALA A 335 -12.57 8.91 7.64
C ALA A 335 -12.56 7.61 8.47
N ALA A 336 -13.44 7.51 9.49
CA ALA A 336 -13.56 6.31 10.32
C ALA A 336 -13.99 5.09 9.50
N LYS A 337 -14.94 5.27 8.56
CA LYS A 337 -15.41 4.18 7.69
C LYS A 337 -14.32 3.65 6.76
N LYS A 338 -13.53 4.55 6.14
CA LYS A 338 -12.39 4.14 5.29
C LYS A 338 -11.38 3.30 6.07
N ILE A 339 -11.09 3.67 7.32
CA ILE A 339 -10.20 2.91 8.21
C ILE A 339 -10.80 1.55 8.55
N GLU A 340 -12.09 1.52 8.89
CA GLU A 340 -12.80 0.28 9.20
C GLU A 340 -12.77 -0.70 8.02
N ASP A 341 -13.06 -0.22 6.81
CA ASP A 341 -13.07 -1.05 5.60
C ASP A 341 -11.67 -1.57 5.26
N ALA A 342 -10.61 -0.77 5.48
CA ALA A 342 -9.23 -1.24 5.34
C ALA A 342 -8.85 -2.35 6.35
N ILE A 343 -9.42 -2.30 7.56
CA ILE A 343 -9.13 -3.25 8.64
C ILE A 343 -9.97 -4.53 8.57
N LYS A 344 -11.16 -4.50 7.99
CA LYS A 344 -12.00 -5.70 7.78
C LYS A 344 -11.33 -6.80 6.96
N ILE A 345 -10.28 -6.47 6.21
CA ILE A 345 -9.45 -7.41 5.46
C ILE A 345 -8.56 -8.26 6.40
N ILE A 346 -8.44 -7.90 7.68
CA ILE A 346 -7.61 -8.58 8.68
C ILE A 346 -8.42 -9.72 9.35
N GLU A 347 -7.89 -10.95 9.33
CA GLU A 347 -8.56 -12.18 9.81
C GLU A 347 -8.79 -12.27 11.34
N ASN A 348 -8.45 -11.24 12.13
CA ASN A 348 -8.54 -11.27 13.59
C ASN A 348 -9.83 -10.58 14.11
N ALA A 349 -10.95 -11.30 14.05
CA ALA A 349 -12.30 -10.79 14.27
C ALA A 349 -12.51 -10.02 15.59
N GLU A 350 -11.84 -10.43 16.67
CA GLU A 350 -11.99 -9.79 17.99
C GLU A 350 -11.32 -8.40 18.06
N LYS A 351 -10.21 -8.22 17.33
CA LYS A 351 -9.49 -6.94 17.23
C LYS A 351 -10.22 -5.96 16.30
N VAL A 352 -10.76 -6.47 15.18
CA VAL A 352 -11.57 -5.69 14.22
C VAL A 352 -12.81 -5.09 14.89
N LYS A 353 -13.42 -5.81 15.84
CA LYS A 353 -14.62 -5.35 16.55
C LYS A 353 -14.45 -3.99 17.24
N LYS A 354 -13.32 -3.72 17.89
CA LYS A 354 -13.08 -2.42 18.57
C LYS A 354 -12.99 -1.25 17.59
N VAL A 355 -12.36 -1.47 16.43
CA VAL A 355 -12.29 -0.47 15.35
C VAL A 355 -13.69 -0.21 14.80
N THR A 356 -14.47 -1.26 14.55
CA THR A 356 -15.86 -1.17 14.11
C THR A 356 -16.74 -0.45 15.14
N ASP A 357 -16.61 -0.74 16.43
CA ASP A 357 -17.38 -0.08 17.50
C ASP A 357 -17.07 1.43 17.55
N ALA A 358 -15.79 1.83 17.43
CA ALA A 358 -15.38 3.22 17.36
C ALA A 358 -15.89 3.93 16.09
N ALA A 359 -15.83 3.26 14.93
CA ALA A 359 -16.34 3.79 13.67
C ALA A 359 -17.86 3.97 13.70
N ASN A 360 -18.60 3.01 14.24
CA ASN A 360 -20.04 3.10 14.45
C ASN A 360 -20.41 4.24 15.41
N LYS A 361 -19.61 4.47 16.45
CA LYS A 361 -19.78 5.62 17.34
C LYS A 361 -19.59 6.94 16.59
N ALA A 362 -18.57 7.05 15.73
CA ALA A 362 -18.38 8.23 14.88
C ALA A 362 -19.59 8.47 13.94
N ALA A 363 -20.10 7.40 13.33
CA ALA A 363 -21.27 7.46 12.46
C ALA A 363 -22.54 7.93 13.19
N SER A 364 -22.80 7.37 14.38
CA SER A 364 -23.95 7.76 15.21
C SER A 364 -23.86 9.23 15.63
N LYS A 365 -22.67 9.72 16.01
CA LYS A 365 -22.47 11.12 16.40
C LYS A 365 -22.57 12.10 15.23
N ALA A 366 -22.17 11.67 14.03
CA ALA A 366 -22.43 12.45 12.82
C ALA A 366 -23.92 12.56 12.49
N GLU A 367 -24.71 11.51 12.74
CA GLU A 367 -26.16 11.55 12.58
C GLU A 367 -26.84 12.46 13.61
N GLU A 368 -26.39 12.44 14.88
CA GLU A 368 -26.84 13.38 15.90
C GLU A 368 -26.57 14.85 15.49
N ALA A 369 -25.37 15.15 14.98
CA ALA A 369 -25.01 16.48 14.49
C ALA A 369 -25.88 16.92 13.30
N SER A 370 -26.15 15.98 12.37
CA SER A 370 -27.04 16.22 11.23
C SER A 370 -28.48 16.50 11.67
N GLY A 371 -29.00 15.75 12.64
CA GLY A 371 -30.34 15.96 13.21
C GLY A 371 -30.46 17.32 13.90
N ALA A 372 -29.48 17.71 14.71
CA ALA A 372 -29.46 19.01 15.38
C ALA A 372 -29.37 20.18 14.37
N ALA A 373 -28.57 20.04 13.31
CA ALA A 373 -28.51 21.04 12.25
C ALA A 373 -29.83 21.17 11.46
N LYS A 374 -30.53 20.05 11.22
CA LYS A 374 -31.87 20.08 10.61
C LYS A 374 -32.89 20.81 11.49
N GLN A 375 -32.88 20.58 12.80
CA GLN A 375 -33.74 21.30 13.74
C GLN A 375 -33.45 22.81 13.72
N ALA A 376 -32.19 23.22 13.65
CA ALA A 376 -31.84 24.63 13.49
C ALA A 376 -32.40 25.25 12.19
N THR A 377 -32.35 24.50 11.07
CA THR A 377 -32.91 24.96 9.79
C THR A 377 -34.44 25.03 9.79
N GLU A 378 -35.13 24.08 10.44
CA GLU A 378 -36.59 24.06 10.53
C GLU A 378 -37.11 25.19 11.42
N GLU A 379 -36.41 25.50 12.52
CA GLU A 379 -36.80 26.58 13.42
C GLU A 379 -36.58 27.96 12.78
N GLU A 380 -35.58 28.11 11.92
CA GLU A 380 -35.40 29.32 11.11
C GLU A 380 -36.50 29.50 10.06
N ALA A 381 -37.00 28.40 9.48
CA ALA A 381 -38.04 28.43 8.45
C ALA A 381 -39.44 28.83 8.97
N LYS A 382 -39.72 28.63 10.26
CA LYS A 382 -41.06 28.86 10.85
C LYS A 382 -41.48 30.34 10.91
N LYS A 383 -40.60 31.31 10.66
CA LYS A 383 -40.86 32.77 10.50
C LYS A 383 -41.75 33.47 11.55
N GLU A 384 -42.22 32.80 12.59
CA GLU A 384 -42.61 33.46 13.83
C GLU A 384 -41.35 34.13 14.41
N GLN A 385 -41.53 35.14 15.26
CA GLN A 385 -40.42 35.70 16.04
C GLN A 385 -39.92 34.65 17.06
N GLY A 386 -39.41 33.51 16.56
CA GLY A 386 -38.77 32.45 17.32
C GLY A 386 -37.47 32.99 17.88
N LYS A 387 -37.26 32.77 19.18
CA LYS A 387 -36.16 33.35 19.94
C LYS A 387 -34.85 32.82 19.36
N VAL A 388 -33.91 33.71 19.00
CA VAL A 388 -32.52 33.40 18.56
C VAL A 388 -31.88 32.27 19.38
N GLU A 389 -32.27 32.20 20.66
CA GLU A 389 -31.88 31.20 21.64
C GLU A 389 -32.17 29.73 21.25
N GLU A 390 -33.25 29.43 20.52
CA GLU A 390 -33.56 28.05 20.13
C GLU A 390 -32.65 27.57 18.98
N VAL A 391 -32.47 28.39 17.94
CA VAL A 391 -31.50 28.13 16.87
C VAL A 391 -30.10 27.96 17.45
N ARG A 392 -29.72 28.82 18.41
CA ARG A 392 -28.46 28.73 19.14
C ARG A 392 -28.30 27.39 19.89
N LYS A 393 -29.32 26.93 20.62
CA LYS A 393 -29.26 25.64 21.35
C LYS A 393 -29.07 24.46 20.40
N HIS A 394 -29.76 24.45 19.26
CA HIS A 394 -29.58 23.41 18.25
C HIS A 394 -28.19 23.48 17.60
N ALA A 395 -27.66 24.68 17.33
CA ALA A 395 -26.30 24.87 16.85
C ALA A 395 -25.24 24.38 17.86
N GLU A 396 -25.39 24.69 19.15
CA GLU A 396 -24.50 24.20 20.21
C GLU A 396 -24.53 22.67 20.33
N SER A 397 -25.71 22.06 20.17
CA SER A 397 -25.87 20.60 20.14
C SER A 397 -25.14 19.97 18.94
N ALA A 398 -25.31 20.55 17.75
CA ALA A 398 -24.62 20.10 16.53
C ALA A 398 -23.09 20.16 16.67
N VAL A 399 -22.56 21.24 17.26
CA VAL A 399 -21.12 21.41 17.52
C VAL A 399 -20.60 20.34 18.48
N LYS A 400 -21.32 20.04 19.58
CA LYS A 400 -20.91 19.00 20.53
C LYS A 400 -20.88 17.62 19.89
N ALA A 401 -21.93 17.26 19.14
CA ALA A 401 -21.99 15.99 18.43
C ALA A 401 -20.88 15.85 17.39
N ALA A 402 -20.53 16.95 16.68
CA ALA A 402 -19.43 16.97 15.74
C ALA A 402 -18.06 16.75 16.41
N GLU A 403 -17.81 17.35 17.59
CA GLU A 403 -16.59 17.07 18.36
C GLU A 403 -16.50 15.61 18.83
N GLU A 404 -17.62 15.01 19.25
CA GLU A 404 -17.67 13.61 19.64
C GLU A 404 -17.43 12.67 18.44
N ALA A 405 -17.97 13.00 17.27
CA ALA A 405 -17.69 12.27 16.02
C ALA A 405 -16.20 12.33 15.66
N LYS A 406 -15.57 13.52 15.74
CA LYS A 406 -14.12 13.68 15.53
C LYS A 406 -13.30 12.83 16.49
N LYS A 407 -13.61 12.86 17.79
CA LYS A 407 -12.93 12.03 18.80
C LYS A 407 -13.06 10.55 18.47
N ALA A 408 -14.25 10.08 18.12
CA ALA A 408 -14.48 8.69 17.77
C ALA A 408 -13.68 8.27 16.53
N ALA A 409 -13.57 9.12 15.51
CA ALA A 409 -12.76 8.85 14.32
C ALA A 409 -11.26 8.76 14.62
N GLU A 410 -10.73 9.65 15.47
CA GLU A 410 -9.32 9.58 15.90
C GLU A 410 -9.04 8.35 16.77
N LEU A 411 -10.02 7.89 17.57
CA LEU A 411 -9.92 6.61 18.28
C LEU A 411 -9.88 5.41 17.32
N THR A 412 -10.71 5.43 16.27
CA THR A 412 -10.66 4.41 15.21
C THR A 412 -9.26 4.36 14.58
N ARG A 413 -8.67 5.53 14.32
CA ARG A 413 -7.32 5.68 13.76
C ARG A 413 -6.22 5.16 14.70
N ALA A 414 -6.31 5.44 15.99
CA ALA A 414 -5.34 4.96 16.97
C ALA A 414 -5.41 3.43 17.17
N GLU A 415 -6.62 2.87 17.28
CA GLU A 415 -6.80 1.42 17.44
C GLU A 415 -6.38 0.68 16.16
N ALA A 416 -6.60 1.27 14.99
CA ALA A 416 -6.10 0.78 13.71
C ALA A 416 -4.58 0.63 13.69
N ALA A 417 -3.85 1.69 14.03
CA ALA A 417 -2.39 1.67 14.10
C ALA A 417 -1.85 0.62 15.06
N LYS A 418 -2.50 0.46 16.22
CA LYS A 418 -2.16 -0.59 17.20
C LYS A 418 -2.35 -2.00 16.64
N ILE A 419 -3.41 -2.25 15.87
CA ILE A 419 -3.65 -3.56 15.23
C ILE A 419 -2.59 -3.83 14.15
N GLU A 420 -2.26 -2.82 13.34
CA GLU A 420 -1.21 -2.93 12.31
C GLU A 420 0.15 -3.26 12.94
N ALA A 421 0.54 -2.55 14.02
CA ALA A 421 1.78 -2.83 14.74
C ALA A 421 1.82 -4.26 15.31
N GLN A 422 0.70 -4.76 15.85
CA GLN A 422 0.62 -6.15 16.33
C GLN A 422 0.80 -7.16 15.20
N LYS A 423 0.18 -6.93 14.04
CA LYS A 423 0.31 -7.81 12.88
C LYS A 423 1.77 -7.86 12.40
N GLU A 424 2.43 -6.72 12.32
CA GLU A 424 3.85 -6.66 11.92
C GLU A 424 4.77 -7.36 12.95
N LYS A 425 4.42 -7.31 14.24
CA LYS A 425 5.10 -8.10 15.27
C LYS A 425 4.97 -9.60 15.07
N GLU A 426 3.76 -10.09 14.78
CA GLU A 426 3.53 -11.52 14.50
C GLU A 426 4.38 -12.01 13.30
N VAL A 427 4.51 -11.19 12.24
CA VAL A 427 5.39 -11.52 11.10
C VAL A 427 6.87 -11.51 11.49
N SER A 428 7.30 -10.56 12.34
CA SER A 428 8.68 -10.52 12.83
C SER A 428 9.01 -11.72 13.75
N GLU A 429 8.06 -12.18 14.57
CA GLU A 429 8.22 -13.38 15.38
C GLU A 429 8.37 -14.64 14.52
N ALA A 430 7.59 -14.76 13.44
CA ALA A 430 7.75 -15.84 12.46
C ALA A 430 9.15 -15.81 11.81
N ALA A 431 9.63 -14.63 11.43
CA ALA A 431 10.99 -14.44 10.90
C ALA A 431 12.08 -14.85 11.91
N LYS A 432 11.88 -14.55 13.20
CA LYS A 432 12.77 -14.99 14.28
C LYS A 432 12.79 -16.51 14.44
N GLN A 433 11.64 -17.18 14.33
CA GLN A 433 11.57 -18.65 14.37
C GLN A 433 12.25 -19.28 13.15
N GLU A 434 12.03 -18.74 11.95
CA GLU A 434 12.72 -19.20 10.74
C GLU A 434 14.24 -19.05 10.86
N THR A 435 14.70 -17.94 11.44
CA THR A 435 16.13 -17.72 11.74
C THR A 435 16.71 -18.80 12.63
N LEU A 436 15.99 -19.24 13.68
CA LEU A 436 16.48 -20.30 14.58
C LEU A 436 16.72 -21.62 13.83
N ILE A 437 15.88 -21.94 12.84
CA ILE A 437 16.06 -23.11 11.98
C ILE A 437 17.32 -22.94 11.11
N ILE A 438 17.51 -21.76 10.53
CA ILE A 438 18.66 -21.44 9.66
C ILE A 438 19.97 -21.47 10.45
N VAL A 439 20.01 -20.86 11.64
CA VAL A 439 21.19 -20.76 12.49
C VAL A 439 21.72 -22.14 12.91
N ASN A 440 20.83 -23.12 13.12
CA ASN A 440 21.25 -24.50 13.42
C ASN A 440 22.11 -25.12 12.31
N LYS A 441 21.93 -24.73 11.04
CA LYS A 441 22.75 -25.22 9.92
C LYS A 441 24.17 -24.64 9.91
N ILE A 442 24.38 -23.49 10.55
CA ILE A 442 25.64 -22.74 10.54
C ILE A 442 26.25 -22.62 11.94
N LYS A 443 25.91 -23.56 12.83
CA LYS A 443 26.35 -23.56 14.22
C LYS A 443 27.88 -23.61 14.33
N GLY A 444 28.45 -22.77 15.19
CA GLY A 444 29.88 -22.61 15.40
C GLY A 444 30.58 -21.65 14.43
N THR A 445 29.85 -21.00 13.52
CA THR A 445 30.42 -20.08 12.52
C THR A 445 30.35 -18.62 12.97
N GLU A 446 31.13 -17.74 12.33
CA GLU A 446 31.00 -16.29 12.51
C GLU A 446 29.65 -15.76 12.00
N ALA A 447 29.08 -16.42 10.98
CA ALA A 447 27.77 -16.09 10.41
C ALA A 447 26.63 -16.30 11.42
N GLU A 448 26.68 -17.36 12.24
CA GLU A 448 25.70 -17.60 13.32
C GLU A 448 25.56 -16.39 14.25
N LYS A 449 26.69 -15.85 14.73
CA LYS A 449 26.68 -14.73 15.69
C LYS A 449 26.07 -13.48 15.07
N LYS A 450 26.48 -13.13 13.85
CA LYS A 450 26.03 -11.92 13.15
C LYS A 450 24.54 -11.98 12.81
N VAL A 451 24.08 -13.12 12.30
CA VAL A 451 22.65 -13.33 11.97
C VAL A 451 21.79 -13.27 13.23
N THR A 452 22.20 -13.95 14.30
CA THR A 452 21.45 -14.00 15.55
C THR A 452 21.35 -12.63 16.21
N GLU A 453 22.45 -11.86 16.22
CA GLU A 453 22.49 -10.49 16.75
C GLU A 453 21.60 -9.53 15.95
N ALA A 454 21.66 -9.59 14.61
CA ALA A 454 20.86 -8.75 13.72
C ALA A 454 19.35 -9.01 13.90
N VAL A 455 18.94 -10.28 13.93
CA VAL A 455 17.53 -10.65 14.10
C VAL A 455 17.04 -10.34 15.52
N SER A 456 17.85 -10.55 16.55
CA SER A 456 17.48 -10.20 17.92
C SER A 456 17.31 -8.69 18.10
N THR A 457 18.20 -7.89 17.49
CA THR A 457 18.13 -6.42 17.54
C THR A 457 16.91 -5.88 16.78
N ALA A 458 16.59 -6.47 15.62
CA ALA A 458 15.38 -6.10 14.89
C ALA A 458 14.11 -6.46 15.67
N ALA A 459 14.06 -7.65 16.28
CA ALA A 459 12.93 -8.10 17.08
C ALA A 459 12.69 -7.22 18.32
N SER A 460 13.74 -6.78 19.03
CA SER A 460 13.58 -5.87 20.16
C SER A 460 13.01 -4.51 19.75
N LYS A 461 13.45 -3.97 18.59
CA LYS A 461 12.89 -2.73 18.03
C LYS A 461 11.41 -2.87 17.67
N VAL A 462 11.01 -4.02 17.13
CA VAL A 462 9.60 -4.34 16.86
C VAL A 462 8.79 -4.36 18.16
N GLU A 463 9.29 -5.00 19.22
CA GLU A 463 8.61 -5.04 20.53
C GLU A 463 8.45 -3.64 21.15
N GLU A 464 9.51 -2.82 21.09
CA GLU A 464 9.47 -1.44 21.62
C GLU A 464 8.48 -0.56 20.86
N ALA A 465 8.50 -0.62 19.51
CA ALA A 465 7.60 0.17 18.67
C ALA A 465 6.13 -0.29 18.79
N GLU A 466 5.89 -1.61 18.88
CA GLU A 466 4.54 -2.15 19.09
C GLU A 466 3.96 -1.74 20.45
N LYS A 467 4.80 -1.74 21.49
CA LYS A 467 4.41 -1.26 22.81
C LYS A 467 4.08 0.23 22.78
N ALA A 468 4.89 1.04 22.10
CA ALA A 468 4.61 2.47 21.95
C ALA A 468 3.27 2.73 21.22
N ALA A 469 2.94 1.93 20.19
CA ALA A 469 1.66 2.00 19.50
C ALA A 469 0.47 1.65 20.42
N LYS A 470 0.62 0.61 21.26
CA LYS A 470 -0.39 0.23 22.26
C LYS A 470 -0.59 1.31 23.32
N ASP A 471 0.50 1.83 23.88
CA ASP A 471 0.45 2.84 24.94
C ASP A 471 -0.19 4.14 24.42
N ALA A 472 0.16 4.57 23.21
CA ALA A 472 -0.44 5.74 22.56
C ALA A 472 -1.94 5.55 22.27
N ALA A 473 -2.36 4.37 21.79
CA ALA A 473 -3.78 4.07 21.59
C ALA A 473 -4.57 4.05 22.91
N ALA A 474 -3.97 3.52 24.00
CA ALA A 474 -4.59 3.55 25.31
C ALA A 474 -4.72 4.98 25.88
N GLU A 475 -3.73 5.85 25.64
CA GLU A 475 -3.84 7.27 26.02
C GLU A 475 -4.83 8.05 25.16
N ALA A 476 -5.02 7.68 23.89
CA ALA A 476 -6.10 8.23 23.07
C ALA A 476 -7.48 7.92 23.69
N GLU A 477 -7.68 6.70 24.20
CA GLU A 477 -8.91 6.25 24.86
C GLU A 477 -9.20 7.02 26.17
N LYS A 478 -8.16 7.39 26.92
CA LYS A 478 -8.26 8.15 28.18
C LYS A 478 -8.42 9.66 27.99
N GLY A 479 -8.23 10.18 26.77
CA GLY A 479 -8.20 11.62 26.50
C GLY A 479 -9.47 12.34 26.98
N GLU A 480 -9.41 12.96 28.16
CA GLU A 480 -10.53 13.70 28.75
C GLU A 480 -10.82 14.96 27.93
N GLY A 481 -11.95 14.93 27.21
CA GLY A 481 -12.68 16.14 26.82
C GLY A 481 -12.21 16.92 25.59
N LYS A 482 -10.97 16.78 25.08
CA LYS A 482 -10.50 17.54 23.90
C LYS A 482 -10.10 16.65 22.72
N SER A 483 -10.70 16.90 21.55
CA SER A 483 -10.41 16.19 20.28
C SER A 483 -8.95 16.33 19.83
N SER A 484 -8.29 17.44 20.18
CA SER A 484 -6.88 17.67 19.84
C SER A 484 -5.91 16.70 20.52
N ALA A 485 -6.16 16.32 21.77
CA ALA A 485 -5.31 15.39 22.51
C ALA A 485 -5.45 13.95 21.99
N VAL A 486 -6.68 13.53 21.66
CA VAL A 486 -6.95 12.22 21.05
C VAL A 486 -6.25 12.11 19.69
N ARG A 487 -6.28 13.19 18.89
CA ARG A 487 -5.58 13.27 17.60
C ARG A 487 -4.06 13.14 17.73
N GLU A 488 -3.45 13.86 18.66
CA GLU A 488 -1.99 13.79 18.89
C GLU A 488 -1.57 12.35 19.25
N ASN A 489 -2.33 11.69 20.13
CA ASN A 489 -2.07 10.29 20.49
C ASN A 489 -2.30 9.32 19.33
N ALA A 490 -3.30 9.56 18.46
CA ALA A 490 -3.49 8.78 17.24
C ALA A 490 -2.30 8.92 16.27
N GLU A 491 -1.78 10.14 16.08
CA GLU A 491 -0.58 10.39 15.26
C GLU A 491 0.67 9.72 15.84
N ILE A 492 0.81 9.66 17.17
CA ILE A 492 1.91 8.92 17.83
C ILE A 492 1.76 7.41 17.58
N ALA A 493 0.54 6.87 17.69
CA ALA A 493 0.28 5.45 17.44
C ALA A 493 0.64 5.04 16.00
N GLU A 494 0.31 5.86 15.00
CA GLU A 494 0.68 5.62 13.60
C GLU A 494 2.19 5.65 13.36
N LYS A 495 2.90 6.63 13.93
CA LYS A 495 4.36 6.70 13.81
C LYS A 495 5.03 5.47 14.42
N ALA A 496 4.50 4.98 15.54
CA ALA A 496 4.97 3.76 16.19
C ALA A 496 4.66 2.51 15.35
N ALA A 497 3.50 2.44 14.70
CA ALA A 497 3.17 1.36 13.76
C ALA A 497 4.11 1.33 12.55
N GLU A 498 4.40 2.48 11.95
CA GLU A 498 5.35 2.57 10.82
C GLU A 498 6.78 2.18 11.25
N ALA A 499 7.21 2.60 12.44
CA ALA A 499 8.49 2.14 13.01
C ALA A 499 8.52 0.61 13.22
N THR A 500 7.40 0.01 13.60
CA THR A 500 7.26 -1.45 13.74
C THR A 500 7.44 -2.15 12.40
N LYS A 501 6.82 -1.63 11.33
CA LYS A 501 6.95 -2.13 9.96
C LYS A 501 8.39 -2.05 9.44
N MET A 502 9.08 -0.92 9.68
CA MET A 502 10.49 -0.77 9.32
C MET A 502 11.38 -1.78 10.04
N ALA A 503 11.19 -1.96 11.34
CA ALA A 503 11.95 -2.92 12.15
C ALA A 503 11.67 -4.38 11.71
N LYS A 504 10.41 -4.71 11.39
CA LYS A 504 10.04 -6.01 10.81
C LYS A 504 10.74 -6.27 9.48
N ASN A 505 10.83 -5.27 8.61
CA ASN A 505 11.55 -5.42 7.35
C ASN A 505 13.05 -5.64 7.56
N GLN A 506 13.66 -5.01 8.58
CA GLN A 506 15.05 -5.30 8.97
C GLN A 506 15.21 -6.75 9.41
N ALA A 507 14.27 -7.30 10.19
CA ALA A 507 14.29 -8.70 10.60
C ALA A 507 14.22 -9.66 9.39
N LEU A 508 13.32 -9.40 8.44
CA LEU A 508 13.20 -10.21 7.22
C LEU A 508 14.45 -10.14 6.34
N LYS A 509 15.05 -8.96 6.16
CA LYS A 509 16.33 -8.84 5.44
C LYS A 509 17.44 -9.66 6.10
N ALA A 510 17.50 -9.67 7.43
CA ALA A 510 18.47 -10.47 8.16
C ALA A 510 18.26 -11.98 7.99
N VAL A 511 17.00 -12.44 7.87
CA VAL A 511 16.67 -13.84 7.52
C VAL A 511 17.22 -14.20 6.13
N GLU A 512 16.98 -13.36 5.13
CA GLU A 512 17.43 -13.63 3.77
C GLU A 512 18.96 -13.60 3.65
N LEU A 513 19.63 -12.70 4.38
CA LEU A 513 21.08 -12.72 4.51
C LEU A 513 21.58 -14.05 5.10
N ALA A 514 20.91 -14.55 6.13
CA ALA A 514 21.26 -15.82 6.75
C ALA A 514 21.15 -16.98 5.76
N LYS A 515 20.09 -17.03 4.94
CA LYS A 515 19.91 -18.04 3.89
C LYS A 515 21.07 -18.00 2.88
N ALA A 516 21.50 -16.81 2.48
CA ALA A 516 22.61 -16.65 1.55
C ALA A 516 23.94 -17.14 2.13
N GLU A 517 24.23 -16.83 3.41
CA GLU A 517 25.43 -17.32 4.11
C GLU A 517 25.42 -18.85 4.30
N VAL A 518 24.26 -19.45 4.56
CA VAL A 518 24.13 -20.92 4.60
C VAL A 518 24.44 -21.53 3.23
N ALA A 519 23.87 -20.96 2.17
CA ALA A 519 24.11 -21.43 0.81
C ALA A 519 25.59 -21.34 0.44
N LYS A 520 26.27 -20.25 0.80
CA LYS A 520 27.73 -20.11 0.65
C LYS A 520 28.48 -21.27 1.33
N LEU A 521 28.15 -21.58 2.58
CA LEU A 521 28.81 -22.67 3.33
C LEU A 521 28.52 -24.06 2.74
N GLU A 522 27.27 -24.32 2.34
CA GLU A 522 26.89 -25.57 1.66
C GLU A 522 27.66 -25.74 0.33
N ALA A 523 27.83 -24.66 -0.44
CA ALA A 523 28.58 -24.69 -1.69
C ALA A 523 30.08 -24.93 -1.49
N HIS A 524 30.70 -24.31 -0.46
CA HIS A 524 32.10 -24.59 -0.13
C HIS A 524 32.31 -26.04 0.31
N LYS A 525 31.38 -26.60 1.09
CA LYS A 525 31.43 -28.02 1.46
C LYS A 525 31.35 -28.93 0.23
N ALA A 526 30.44 -28.62 -0.71
CA ALA A 526 30.34 -29.36 -1.97
C ALA A 526 31.64 -29.29 -2.79
N LYS A 527 32.28 -28.13 -2.86
CA LYS A 527 33.60 -27.96 -3.48
C LYS A 527 34.64 -28.87 -2.84
N ASP A 528 34.75 -28.87 -1.51
CA ASP A 528 35.75 -29.67 -0.80
C ASP A 528 35.54 -31.18 -1.01
N GLU A 529 34.29 -31.65 -0.97
CA GLU A 529 33.93 -33.03 -1.26
C GLU A 529 34.20 -33.42 -2.73
N ALA A 530 33.98 -32.50 -3.68
CA ALA A 530 34.30 -32.73 -5.09
C ALA A 530 35.82 -32.80 -5.33
N GLU A 531 36.62 -32.01 -4.60
CA GLU A 531 38.09 -32.07 -4.66
C GLU A 531 38.62 -33.41 -4.12
N VAL A 532 38.00 -33.94 -3.05
CA VAL A 532 38.30 -35.30 -2.56
C VAL A 532 37.98 -36.35 -3.63
N ALA A 533 36.83 -36.25 -4.30
CA ALA A 533 36.46 -37.16 -5.39
C ALA A 533 37.46 -37.10 -6.56
N LYS A 534 37.86 -35.88 -6.97
CA LYS A 534 38.89 -35.66 -7.97
C LYS A 534 40.21 -36.33 -7.57
N GLN A 535 40.67 -36.16 -6.34
CA GLN A 535 41.93 -36.77 -5.88
C GLN A 535 41.85 -38.30 -5.90
N ARG A 536 40.73 -38.88 -5.44
CA ARG A 536 40.48 -40.33 -5.51
C ARG A 536 40.56 -40.87 -6.94
N ALA A 537 39.99 -40.15 -7.91
CA ALA A 537 40.06 -40.54 -9.33
C ALA A 537 41.50 -40.47 -9.87
N VAL A 538 42.26 -39.43 -9.51
CA VAL A 538 43.67 -39.26 -9.90
C VAL A 538 44.52 -40.40 -9.36
N ASP A 539 44.36 -40.73 -8.08
CA ASP A 539 45.14 -41.79 -7.43
C ASP A 539 44.82 -43.17 -8.01
N ALA A 540 43.55 -43.46 -8.34
CA ALA A 540 43.15 -44.71 -8.97
C ALA A 540 43.82 -44.92 -10.34
N VAL A 541 43.87 -43.88 -11.17
CA VAL A 541 44.46 -43.98 -12.52
C VAL A 541 46.00 -43.98 -12.49
N LYS A 542 46.63 -43.35 -11.49
CA LYS A 542 48.09 -43.28 -11.37
C LYS A 542 48.77 -44.65 -11.28
N ILE A 543 48.05 -45.67 -10.82
CA ILE A 543 48.55 -47.05 -10.68
C ILE A 543 48.69 -47.75 -12.05
N LEU A 544 48.12 -47.18 -13.11
CA LEU A 544 48.12 -47.75 -14.46
C LEU A 544 49.23 -47.13 -15.33
N GLU A 545 50.33 -47.86 -15.55
CA GLU A 545 51.30 -47.52 -16.61
C GLU A 545 50.86 -48.15 -17.97
N GLY A 546 50.76 -47.35 -19.05
CA GLY A 546 50.55 -47.79 -20.45
C GLY A 546 49.26 -47.31 -21.18
N GLU A 547 49.25 -47.38 -22.52
CA GLU A 547 48.20 -46.88 -23.44
C GLU A 547 46.80 -47.55 -23.32
N SER A 548 46.61 -48.61 -22.51
CA SER A 548 45.33 -49.36 -22.45
C SER A 548 44.27 -48.83 -21.47
N ALA A 549 44.47 -47.69 -20.80
CA ALA A 549 43.58 -47.19 -19.74
C ALA A 549 42.65 -46.03 -20.16
N ALA A 550 42.28 -45.92 -21.44
CA ALA A 550 41.55 -44.76 -21.98
C ALA A 550 40.21 -44.48 -21.26
N ALA A 551 39.44 -45.51 -20.89
CA ALA A 551 38.17 -45.35 -20.18
C ALA A 551 38.36 -44.80 -18.75
N ALA A 552 39.36 -45.31 -18.02
CA ALA A 552 39.71 -44.83 -16.69
C ALA A 552 40.21 -43.38 -16.72
N ILE A 553 41.04 -43.03 -17.71
CA ILE A 553 41.54 -41.65 -17.92
C ILE A 553 40.39 -40.70 -18.20
N LYS A 554 39.43 -41.08 -19.07
CA LYS A 554 38.25 -40.27 -19.36
C LYS A 554 37.38 -40.05 -18.13
N ALA A 555 37.12 -41.10 -17.35
CA ALA A 555 36.35 -40.98 -16.11
C ALA A 555 37.05 -40.08 -15.06
N LYS A 556 38.39 -40.14 -14.98
CA LYS A 556 39.19 -39.21 -14.17
C LYS A 556 39.05 -37.77 -14.67
N GLU A 557 39.09 -37.53 -15.97
CA GLU A 557 38.91 -36.19 -16.55
C GLU A 557 37.50 -35.63 -16.28
N ASP A 558 36.45 -36.46 -16.39
CA ASP A 558 35.09 -36.10 -15.98
C ASP A 558 35.07 -35.67 -14.50
N ALA A 559 35.70 -36.44 -13.61
CA ALA A 559 35.76 -36.12 -12.18
C ALA A 559 36.48 -34.78 -11.92
N VAL A 560 37.58 -34.52 -12.64
CA VAL A 560 38.32 -33.25 -12.56
C VAL A 560 37.48 -32.08 -13.05
N ASN A 561 36.76 -32.24 -14.16
CA ASN A 561 35.95 -31.17 -14.74
C ASN A 561 34.74 -30.85 -13.85
N ASN A 562 34.05 -31.87 -13.33
CA ASN A 562 32.93 -31.68 -12.41
C ASN A 562 33.38 -31.05 -11.07
N ALA A 563 34.58 -31.39 -10.57
CA ALA A 563 35.13 -30.74 -9.40
C ALA A 563 35.44 -29.25 -9.64
N LYS A 564 35.95 -28.88 -10.82
CA LYS A 564 36.11 -27.47 -11.22
C LYS A 564 34.77 -26.74 -11.35
N GLU A 565 33.75 -27.41 -11.87
CA GLU A 565 32.41 -26.85 -11.93
C GLU A 565 31.85 -26.59 -10.52
N ALA A 566 31.98 -27.54 -9.59
CA ALA A 566 31.61 -27.35 -8.19
C ALA A 566 32.36 -26.17 -7.55
N GLU A 567 33.65 -26.00 -7.84
CA GLU A 567 34.43 -24.84 -7.39
C GLU A 567 33.89 -23.52 -7.94
N ASN A 568 33.57 -23.45 -9.24
CA ASN A 568 33.03 -22.23 -9.85
C ASN A 568 31.66 -21.87 -9.26
N LYS A 569 30.78 -22.86 -9.08
CA LYS A 569 29.47 -22.66 -8.45
C LYS A 569 29.57 -22.24 -6.98
N ALA A 570 30.59 -22.73 -6.26
CA ALA A 570 30.88 -22.23 -4.92
C ALA A 570 31.30 -20.76 -4.91
N LYS A 571 32.08 -20.30 -5.90
CA LYS A 571 32.42 -18.87 -6.06
C LYS A 571 31.19 -18.03 -6.41
N ASP A 572 30.30 -18.54 -7.27
CA ASP A 572 29.04 -17.85 -7.60
C ASP A 572 28.17 -17.67 -6.34
N ALA A 573 28.07 -18.71 -5.50
CA ALA A 573 27.34 -18.64 -4.23
C ALA A 573 27.98 -17.64 -3.25
N GLU A 574 29.30 -17.62 -3.16
CA GLU A 574 30.04 -16.66 -2.33
C GLU A 574 29.83 -15.21 -2.79
N ASN A 575 29.91 -14.95 -4.09
CA ASN A 575 29.68 -13.62 -4.66
C ASN A 575 28.24 -13.16 -4.42
N ALA A 576 27.25 -14.02 -4.68
CA ALA A 576 25.85 -13.71 -4.45
C ALA A 576 25.55 -13.45 -2.96
N ALA A 577 26.15 -14.20 -2.03
CA ALA A 577 26.04 -13.93 -0.60
C ALA A 577 26.66 -12.56 -0.23
N GLY A 578 27.80 -12.21 -0.82
CA GLY A 578 28.41 -10.89 -0.68
C GLY A 578 27.52 -9.76 -1.18
N GLU A 579 26.89 -9.94 -2.35
CA GLU A 579 25.94 -8.97 -2.89
C GLU A 579 24.69 -8.82 -2.02
N THR A 580 24.14 -9.92 -1.51
CA THR A 580 23.02 -9.90 -0.54
C THR A 580 23.39 -9.08 0.69
N LYS A 581 24.60 -9.27 1.23
CA LYS A 581 25.08 -8.49 2.37
C LYS A 581 25.13 -6.99 2.05
N THR A 582 25.70 -6.61 0.91
CA THR A 582 25.75 -5.20 0.50
C THR A 582 24.35 -4.60 0.28
N GLU A 583 23.39 -5.39 -0.18
CA GLU A 583 22.01 -4.94 -0.38
C GLU A 583 21.28 -4.72 0.95
N VAL A 584 21.51 -5.58 1.94
CA VAL A 584 20.93 -5.46 3.28
C VAL A 584 21.35 -4.17 3.98
N GLU A 585 22.59 -3.71 3.73
CA GLU A 585 23.16 -2.49 4.31
C GLU A 585 22.58 -1.21 3.69
N LYS A 586 21.90 -1.29 2.54
CA LYS A 586 21.24 -0.14 1.92
C LYS A 586 19.95 0.23 2.63
N GLU A 587 19.77 1.53 2.84
CA GLU A 587 18.61 2.10 3.54
C GLU A 587 17.31 1.91 2.75
N ASP A 588 17.37 1.99 1.43
CA ASP A 588 16.26 1.90 0.47
C ASP A 588 15.97 0.49 -0.06
N ALA A 589 16.80 -0.50 0.26
CA ALA A 589 16.59 -1.87 -0.19
C ALA A 589 15.24 -2.41 0.29
N THR A 590 14.55 -3.14 -0.58
CA THR A 590 13.29 -3.82 -0.23
C THR A 590 13.57 -5.25 0.25
N VAL A 591 12.63 -5.88 0.96
CA VAL A 591 12.78 -7.29 1.33
C VAL A 591 12.87 -8.18 0.09
N GLU A 592 12.10 -7.87 -0.96
CA GLU A 592 12.06 -8.69 -2.18
C GLU A 592 13.39 -8.63 -2.97
N THR A 593 14.01 -7.46 -3.06
CA THR A 593 15.32 -7.31 -3.73
C THR A 593 16.41 -8.11 -3.01
N VAL A 594 16.44 -8.07 -1.67
CA VAL A 594 17.36 -8.88 -0.85
C VAL A 594 17.09 -10.37 -1.04
N LYS A 595 15.81 -10.78 -1.04
CA LYS A 595 15.39 -12.17 -1.25
C LYS A 595 15.82 -12.72 -2.60
N VAL A 596 15.65 -11.96 -3.69
CA VAL A 596 16.10 -12.37 -5.03
C VAL A 596 17.60 -12.65 -5.04
N LYS A 597 18.40 -11.77 -4.42
CA LYS A 597 19.86 -11.96 -4.31
C LYS A 597 20.24 -13.17 -3.46
N ALA A 598 19.57 -13.36 -2.31
CA ALA A 598 19.77 -14.53 -1.47
C ALA A 598 19.44 -15.83 -2.23
N GLN A 599 18.41 -15.82 -3.07
CA GLN A 599 18.00 -16.97 -3.85
C GLN A 599 19.01 -17.35 -4.95
N ILE A 600 19.74 -16.37 -5.51
CA ILE A 600 20.87 -16.65 -6.42
C ILE A 600 21.95 -17.47 -5.70
N ALA A 601 22.29 -17.11 -4.46
CA ALA A 601 23.27 -17.87 -3.66
C ALA A 601 22.77 -19.32 -3.42
N VAL A 602 21.49 -19.48 -3.07
CA VAL A 602 20.87 -20.81 -2.88
C VAL A 602 20.92 -21.65 -4.16
N SER A 603 20.58 -21.09 -5.32
CA SER A 603 20.65 -21.80 -6.59
C SER A 603 22.09 -22.19 -6.96
N ALA A 604 23.05 -21.31 -6.74
CA ALA A 604 24.46 -21.62 -6.97
C ALA A 604 24.97 -22.75 -6.06
N ALA A 605 24.54 -22.79 -4.80
CA ALA A 605 24.85 -23.89 -3.88
C ALA A 605 24.24 -25.23 -4.31
N GLN A 606 23.01 -25.22 -4.84
CA GLN A 606 22.39 -26.43 -5.40
C GLN A 606 23.17 -26.95 -6.62
N ASP A 607 23.61 -26.07 -7.50
CA ASP A 607 24.41 -26.45 -8.66
C ASP A 607 25.81 -26.96 -8.26
N ALA A 608 26.42 -26.37 -7.24
CA ALA A 608 27.68 -26.89 -6.66
C ALA A 608 27.52 -28.32 -6.14
N ASN A 609 26.41 -28.63 -5.46
CA ASN A 609 26.10 -29.97 -4.99
C ASN A 609 25.89 -30.97 -6.14
N LYS A 610 25.17 -30.58 -7.20
CA LYS A 610 25.00 -31.44 -8.39
C LYS A 610 26.34 -31.77 -9.04
N ALA A 611 27.19 -30.76 -9.22
CA ALA A 611 28.53 -30.95 -9.78
C ALA A 611 29.41 -31.84 -8.88
N MET A 612 29.31 -31.67 -7.56
CA MET A 612 29.97 -32.54 -6.57
C MET A 612 29.51 -34.01 -6.70
N GLU A 613 28.22 -34.28 -6.79
CA GLU A 613 27.70 -35.64 -6.97
C GLU A 613 28.20 -36.25 -8.29
N GLN A 614 28.23 -35.46 -9.38
CA GLN A 614 28.76 -35.90 -10.66
C GLN A 614 30.27 -36.17 -10.59
N ALA A 615 31.03 -35.39 -9.82
CA ALA A 615 32.45 -35.64 -9.57
C ALA A 615 32.65 -36.97 -8.81
N GLN A 616 31.83 -37.23 -7.78
CA GLN A 616 31.86 -38.49 -7.04
C GLN A 616 31.52 -39.70 -7.92
N LYS A 617 30.43 -39.64 -8.72
CA LYS A 617 30.07 -40.72 -9.65
C LYS A 617 31.18 -40.98 -10.68
N ALA A 618 31.78 -39.92 -11.23
CA ALA A 618 32.88 -40.05 -12.18
C ALA A 618 34.14 -40.64 -11.53
N ALA A 619 34.44 -40.28 -10.28
CA ALA A 619 35.56 -40.82 -9.54
C ALA A 619 35.40 -42.32 -9.25
N GLU A 620 34.22 -42.77 -8.81
CA GLU A 620 33.97 -44.20 -8.58
C GLU A 620 33.98 -45.00 -9.90
N LEU A 621 33.54 -44.42 -11.02
CA LEU A 621 33.71 -45.04 -12.33
C LEU A 621 35.19 -45.16 -12.73
N ALA A 622 36.01 -44.14 -12.45
CA ALA A 622 37.45 -44.20 -12.69
C ALA A 622 38.12 -45.32 -11.88
N VAL A 623 37.68 -45.54 -10.63
CA VAL A 623 38.10 -46.66 -9.78
C VAL A 623 37.70 -48.00 -10.41
N ALA A 624 36.45 -48.14 -10.86
CA ALA A 624 35.97 -49.39 -11.47
C ALA A 624 36.74 -49.75 -12.76
N GLU A 625 36.94 -48.78 -13.64
CA GLU A 625 37.70 -48.95 -14.89
C GLU A 625 39.19 -49.23 -14.62
N ALA A 626 39.78 -48.62 -13.58
CA ALA A 626 41.14 -48.95 -13.17
C ALA A 626 41.26 -50.39 -12.67
N ALA A 627 40.32 -50.83 -11.83
CA ALA A 627 40.27 -52.21 -11.34
C ALA A 627 40.11 -53.22 -12.50
N LYS A 628 39.26 -52.91 -13.49
CA LYS A 628 39.12 -53.71 -14.72
C LYS A 628 40.45 -53.86 -15.46
N GLU A 629 41.20 -52.78 -15.66
CA GLU A 629 42.51 -52.85 -16.34
C GLU A 629 43.57 -53.59 -15.52
N GLU A 630 43.57 -53.46 -14.18
CA GLU A 630 44.43 -54.26 -13.30
C GLU A 630 44.11 -55.76 -13.41
N ALA A 631 42.82 -56.14 -13.40
CA ALA A 631 42.40 -57.54 -13.53
C ALA A 631 42.82 -58.15 -14.88
N LYS A 632 42.73 -57.36 -15.97
CA LYS A 632 43.23 -57.77 -17.30
C LYS A 632 44.75 -57.96 -17.30
N LYS A 633 45.51 -57.08 -16.65
CA LYS A 633 46.97 -57.23 -16.49
C LYS A 633 47.28 -58.52 -15.72
N ALA A 634 46.58 -58.77 -14.61
CA ALA A 634 46.73 -59.99 -13.83
C ALA A 634 46.44 -61.26 -14.64
N LYS A 635 45.34 -61.28 -15.42
CA LYS A 635 45.03 -62.38 -16.36
C LYS A 635 46.16 -62.62 -17.36
N LYS A 636 46.71 -61.56 -17.97
CA LYS A 636 47.82 -61.67 -18.95
C LYS A 636 49.08 -62.28 -18.30
N SER A 637 49.41 -61.86 -17.08
CA SER A 637 50.54 -62.43 -16.33
C SER A 637 50.30 -63.89 -15.94
N ALA A 638 49.10 -64.23 -15.46
CA ALA A 638 48.71 -65.61 -15.17
C ALA A 638 48.79 -66.51 -16.41
N TYR A 639 48.42 -66.00 -17.59
CA TYR A 639 48.58 -66.72 -18.87
C TYR A 639 50.04 -66.98 -19.20
N LYS A 640 50.93 -65.99 -19.02
CA LYS A 640 52.37 -66.16 -19.20
C LYS A 640 52.92 -67.24 -18.26
N ALA A 641 52.49 -67.25 -16.99
CA ALA A 641 52.86 -68.29 -16.03
C ALA A 641 52.36 -69.68 -16.45
N LYS A 642 51.10 -69.79 -16.88
CA LYS A 642 50.56 -71.03 -17.48
C LYS A 642 51.40 -71.50 -18.66
N LYS A 643 51.73 -70.61 -19.60
CA LYS A 643 52.55 -70.92 -20.78
C LYS A 643 53.94 -71.44 -20.35
N LYS A 644 54.60 -70.75 -19.42
CA LYS A 644 55.89 -71.16 -18.85
C LYS A 644 55.84 -72.55 -18.21
N ALA A 645 54.79 -72.87 -17.45
CA ALA A 645 54.60 -74.19 -16.85
C ALA A 645 54.45 -75.30 -17.91
N THR A 646 53.66 -75.04 -18.96
CA THR A 646 53.46 -75.98 -20.07
C THR A 646 54.74 -76.19 -20.87
N GLU A 647 55.48 -75.12 -21.19
CA GLU A 647 56.77 -75.21 -21.88
C GLU A 647 57.82 -75.96 -21.06
N ALA A 648 57.85 -75.77 -19.74
CA ALA A 648 58.75 -76.51 -18.85
C ALA A 648 58.51 -78.03 -18.94
N LEU A 649 57.26 -78.49 -19.02
CA LEU A 649 56.93 -79.91 -19.18
C LEU A 649 57.39 -80.50 -20.52
N GLU A 650 57.53 -79.70 -21.57
CA GLU A 650 58.07 -80.19 -22.84
C GLU A 650 59.52 -80.68 -22.71
N GLY A 651 60.27 -80.14 -21.74
CA GLY A 651 61.60 -80.61 -21.36
C GLY A 651 61.64 -82.01 -20.74
N LEU A 652 60.49 -82.65 -20.50
CA LEU A 652 60.35 -84.02 -20.03
C LEU A 652 59.92 -85.02 -21.13
N LYS A 653 59.77 -84.57 -22.39
CA LYS A 653 59.45 -85.46 -23.52
C LYS A 653 60.53 -86.56 -23.65
N GLY A 654 60.13 -87.82 -23.59
CA GLY A 654 60.99 -89.01 -23.58
C GLY A 654 61.42 -89.50 -22.19
N LEU A 655 61.02 -88.83 -21.10
CA LEU A 655 61.32 -89.19 -19.71
C LEU A 655 60.08 -89.60 -18.90
N GLU A 656 58.98 -89.95 -19.57
CA GLU A 656 57.63 -90.04 -18.98
C GLU A 656 57.47 -91.07 -17.86
N ASN A 657 58.36 -92.06 -17.79
CA ASN A 657 58.31 -93.16 -16.81
C ASN A 657 59.15 -92.88 -15.54
N LEU A 658 59.81 -91.72 -15.44
CA LEU A 658 60.61 -91.37 -14.27
C LEU A 658 59.74 -90.84 -13.12
N ALA A 659 60.14 -91.18 -11.88
CA ALA A 659 59.52 -90.63 -10.68
C ALA A 659 59.68 -89.10 -10.65
N GLY A 660 58.60 -88.38 -10.30
CA GLY A 660 58.54 -86.91 -10.29
C GLY A 660 57.85 -86.28 -11.52
N VAL A 661 57.69 -87.01 -12.63
CA VAL A 661 56.99 -86.50 -13.82
C VAL A 661 55.52 -86.19 -13.53
N GLU A 662 54.86 -87.05 -12.74
CA GLU A 662 53.46 -86.85 -12.37
C GLU A 662 53.28 -85.68 -11.40
N GLU A 663 54.28 -85.41 -10.55
CA GLU A 663 54.33 -84.25 -9.65
C GLU A 663 54.45 -82.95 -10.48
N ALA A 664 55.33 -82.91 -11.47
CA ALA A 664 55.44 -81.79 -12.40
C ALA A 664 54.14 -81.55 -13.21
N LYS A 665 53.48 -82.61 -13.68
CA LYS A 665 52.17 -82.51 -14.35
C LYS A 665 51.08 -81.97 -13.42
N ASN A 666 51.10 -82.36 -12.15
CA ASN A 666 50.13 -81.87 -11.17
C ASN A 666 50.32 -80.39 -10.85
N GLU A 667 51.57 -79.91 -10.75
CA GLU A 667 51.85 -78.47 -10.57
C GLU A 667 51.46 -77.65 -11.81
N GLN A 668 51.69 -78.18 -13.02
CA GLN A 668 51.23 -77.53 -14.25
C GLN A 668 49.71 -77.38 -14.30
N LYS A 669 48.95 -78.42 -13.91
CA LYS A 669 47.48 -78.33 -13.77
C LYS A 669 47.04 -77.27 -12.78
N LYS A 670 47.79 -77.03 -11.69
CA LYS A 670 47.51 -75.93 -10.76
C LYS A 670 47.72 -74.56 -11.41
N ALA A 671 48.78 -74.40 -12.20
CA ALA A 671 49.00 -73.16 -12.96
C ALA A 671 47.88 -72.92 -13.99
N GLU A 672 47.39 -73.97 -14.65
CA GLU A 672 46.24 -73.87 -15.56
C GLU A 672 44.95 -73.50 -14.83
N ALA A 673 44.66 -74.14 -13.69
CA ALA A 673 43.47 -73.86 -12.89
C ALA A 673 43.48 -72.42 -12.34
N ALA A 674 44.62 -71.95 -11.85
CA ALA A 674 44.80 -70.58 -11.36
C ALA A 674 44.62 -69.56 -12.51
N TYR A 675 45.16 -69.82 -13.70
CA TYR A 675 44.88 -69.01 -14.89
C TYR A 675 43.38 -68.94 -15.21
N SER A 676 42.68 -70.07 -15.22
CA SER A 676 41.23 -70.10 -15.50
C SER A 676 40.42 -69.26 -14.50
N LYS A 677 40.79 -69.28 -13.21
CA LYS A 677 40.16 -68.43 -12.19
C LYS A 677 40.51 -66.95 -12.37
N ALA A 678 41.77 -66.62 -12.65
CA ALA A 678 42.19 -65.26 -12.97
C ALA A 678 41.43 -64.71 -14.19
N GLU A 679 41.15 -65.56 -15.19
CA GLU A 679 40.31 -65.21 -16.33
C GLU A 679 38.85 -64.93 -15.94
N THR A 680 38.25 -65.73 -15.07
CA THR A 680 36.89 -65.49 -14.56
C THR A 680 36.81 -64.18 -13.80
N HIS A 681 37.72 -63.95 -12.84
CA HIS A 681 37.73 -62.72 -12.06
C HIS A 681 38.01 -61.47 -12.92
N ALA A 682 38.79 -61.58 -13.99
CA ALA A 682 38.94 -60.49 -14.95
C ALA A 682 37.63 -60.18 -15.71
N LYS A 683 36.82 -61.19 -16.04
CA LYS A 683 35.48 -60.99 -16.63
C LYS A 683 34.51 -60.36 -15.63
N ASP A 684 34.55 -60.79 -14.37
CA ASP A 684 33.70 -60.22 -13.30
C ASP A 684 34.03 -58.74 -13.06
N ALA A 685 35.33 -58.39 -13.05
CA ALA A 685 35.77 -56.99 -12.94
C ALA A 685 35.30 -56.15 -14.13
N GLU A 686 35.36 -56.71 -15.34
CA GLU A 686 34.86 -56.05 -16.55
C GLU A 686 33.34 -55.82 -16.50
N ALA A 687 32.56 -56.83 -16.11
CA ALA A 687 31.12 -56.72 -15.96
C ALA A 687 30.73 -55.67 -14.91
N ALA A 688 31.37 -55.69 -13.75
CA ALA A 688 31.12 -54.72 -12.67
C ALA A 688 31.45 -53.27 -13.07
N ALA A 689 32.51 -53.06 -13.87
CA ALA A 689 32.83 -51.74 -14.42
C ALA A 689 31.76 -51.26 -15.41
N THR A 690 31.26 -52.14 -16.29
CA THR A 690 30.16 -51.81 -17.20
C THR A 690 28.87 -51.48 -16.44
N GLU A 691 28.54 -52.24 -15.39
CA GLU A 691 27.40 -51.93 -14.52
C GLU A 691 27.56 -50.57 -13.83
N ALA A 692 28.78 -50.21 -13.39
CA ALA A 692 29.05 -48.90 -12.81
C ALA A 692 28.84 -47.75 -13.82
N GLU A 693 29.24 -47.96 -15.08
CA GLU A 693 29.00 -46.98 -16.15
C GLU A 693 27.50 -46.83 -16.46
N GLU A 694 26.75 -47.94 -16.47
CA GLU A 694 25.30 -47.90 -16.66
C GLU A 694 24.57 -47.18 -15.52
N GLU A 695 24.95 -47.44 -14.27
CA GLU A 695 24.39 -46.74 -13.10
C GLU A 695 24.66 -45.23 -13.20
N LYS A 696 25.87 -44.83 -13.61
CA LYS A 696 26.19 -43.41 -13.86
C LYS A 696 25.29 -42.83 -14.98
N LYS A 697 25.08 -43.53 -16.09
CA LYS A 697 24.26 -43.08 -17.24
C LYS A 697 22.78 -42.94 -16.91
N LYS A 698 22.24 -43.83 -16.07
CA LYS A 698 20.86 -43.77 -15.56
C LYS A 698 20.67 -42.70 -14.49
N ASN A 699 21.71 -41.90 -14.22
CA ASN A 699 21.76 -40.92 -13.14
C ASN A 699 21.51 -41.55 -11.76
N GLY A 700 21.92 -42.81 -11.57
CA GLY A 700 21.84 -43.54 -10.31
C GLY A 700 22.57 -42.83 -9.16
N THR A 701 22.31 -43.24 -7.93
CA THR A 701 22.89 -42.59 -6.75
C THR A 701 24.41 -42.81 -6.69
N VAL A 702 25.14 -41.92 -6.01
CA VAL A 702 26.58 -42.11 -5.76
C VAL A 702 26.85 -43.46 -5.09
N VAL A 703 25.94 -43.89 -4.20
CA VAL A 703 26.02 -45.17 -3.49
C VAL A 703 25.94 -46.35 -4.46
N ALA A 704 25.02 -46.33 -5.43
CA ALA A 704 24.86 -47.40 -6.41
C ALA A 704 26.13 -47.56 -7.27
N VAL A 705 26.67 -46.45 -7.79
CA VAL A 705 27.91 -46.47 -8.59
C VAL A 705 29.09 -46.99 -7.75
N LYS A 706 29.18 -46.54 -6.49
CA LYS A 706 30.23 -46.98 -5.56
C LYS A 706 30.16 -48.48 -5.24
N GLU A 707 28.96 -49.03 -5.10
CA GLU A 707 28.79 -50.47 -4.85
C GLU A 707 29.34 -51.30 -6.04
N LYS A 708 29.03 -50.89 -7.27
CA LYS A 708 29.54 -51.54 -8.49
C LYS A 708 31.06 -51.39 -8.63
N ALA A 709 31.59 -50.19 -8.36
CA ALA A 709 33.03 -49.96 -8.35
C ALA A 709 33.76 -50.84 -7.33
N THR A 710 33.18 -51.01 -6.13
CA THR A 710 33.73 -51.88 -5.08
C THR A 710 33.76 -53.35 -5.52
N LYS A 711 32.73 -53.82 -6.26
CA LYS A 711 32.72 -55.18 -6.84
C LYS A 711 33.84 -55.37 -7.86
N ALA A 712 34.09 -54.38 -8.72
CA ALA A 712 35.20 -54.40 -9.66
C ALA A 712 36.56 -54.47 -8.93
N GLU A 713 36.75 -53.68 -7.86
CA GLU A 713 37.97 -53.73 -7.03
C GLU A 713 38.20 -55.11 -6.38
N TYR A 714 37.15 -55.76 -5.87
CA TYR A 714 37.26 -57.10 -5.29
C TYR A 714 37.67 -58.13 -6.34
N ALA A 715 36.99 -58.14 -7.49
CA ALA A 715 37.32 -59.04 -8.60
C ALA A 715 38.76 -58.83 -9.11
N ALA A 716 39.23 -57.58 -9.18
CA ALA A 716 40.62 -57.28 -9.54
C ALA A 716 41.63 -57.84 -8.52
N ARG A 717 41.34 -57.72 -7.22
CA ARG A 717 42.18 -58.32 -6.16
C ARG A 717 42.20 -59.84 -6.24
N ASP A 718 41.08 -60.48 -6.53
CA ASP A 718 41.01 -61.93 -6.69
C ASP A 718 41.77 -62.40 -7.93
N ALA A 719 41.66 -61.68 -9.06
CA ALA A 719 42.47 -61.95 -10.25
C ALA A 719 43.97 -61.85 -9.96
N LYS A 720 44.39 -60.86 -9.16
CA LYS A 720 45.80 -60.70 -8.75
C LYS A 720 46.29 -61.83 -7.84
N ARG A 721 45.46 -62.32 -6.91
CA ARG A 721 45.81 -63.50 -6.08
C ARG A 721 45.99 -64.75 -6.93
N GLU A 722 45.10 -64.97 -7.90
CA GLU A 722 45.17 -66.12 -8.80
C GLU A 722 46.35 -65.99 -9.78
N GLN A 723 46.75 -64.77 -10.16
CA GLN A 723 48.03 -64.54 -10.86
C GLN A 723 49.21 -65.02 -10.01
N GLU A 724 49.32 -64.60 -8.75
CA GLU A 724 50.42 -65.00 -7.86
C GLU A 724 50.47 -66.53 -7.67
N LEU A 725 49.30 -67.18 -7.55
CA LEU A 725 49.20 -68.64 -7.49
C LEU A 725 49.65 -69.32 -8.78
N ALA A 726 49.29 -68.76 -9.95
CA ALA A 726 49.73 -69.28 -11.24
C ALA A 726 51.25 -69.17 -11.41
N GLU A 727 51.84 -68.04 -10.99
CA GLU A 727 53.29 -67.81 -11.01
C GLU A 727 54.03 -68.80 -10.09
N GLN A 728 53.56 -68.98 -8.85
CA GLN A 728 54.12 -69.96 -7.92
C GLN A 728 54.04 -71.40 -8.44
N ALA A 729 52.89 -71.79 -9.01
CA ALA A 729 52.71 -73.12 -9.59
C ALA A 729 53.61 -73.34 -10.82
N ALA A 730 53.84 -72.30 -11.63
CA ALA A 730 54.76 -72.36 -12.76
C ALA A 730 56.22 -72.53 -12.30
N GLU A 731 56.65 -71.82 -11.26
CA GLU A 731 57.97 -72.00 -10.64
C GLU A 731 58.14 -73.41 -10.05
N SER A 732 57.12 -73.89 -9.34
CA SER A 732 57.08 -75.26 -8.80
C SER A 732 57.22 -76.31 -9.91
N THR A 733 56.48 -76.14 -11.02
CA THR A 733 56.56 -76.99 -12.21
C THR A 733 57.99 -77.04 -12.78
N VAL A 734 58.63 -75.88 -12.94
CA VAL A 734 60.03 -75.79 -13.42
C VAL A 734 60.98 -76.51 -12.47
N ASN A 735 60.81 -76.36 -11.16
CA ASN A 735 61.65 -77.03 -10.17
C ASN A 735 61.50 -78.56 -10.19
N GLU A 736 60.28 -79.07 -10.34
CA GLU A 736 60.05 -80.52 -10.48
C GLU A 736 60.63 -81.06 -11.78
N VAL A 737 60.48 -80.34 -12.90
CA VAL A 737 61.11 -80.68 -14.19
C VAL A 737 62.64 -80.80 -14.04
N LEU A 738 63.28 -79.84 -13.37
CA LEU A 738 64.73 -79.88 -13.11
C LEU A 738 65.14 -81.11 -12.28
N LYS A 739 64.40 -81.45 -11.22
CA LYS A 739 64.65 -82.66 -10.42
C LYS A 739 64.56 -83.94 -11.25
N VAL A 740 63.54 -84.06 -12.10
CA VAL A 740 63.38 -85.23 -12.99
C VAL A 740 64.55 -85.34 -13.96
N GLN A 741 65.01 -84.22 -14.53
CA GLN A 741 66.17 -84.22 -15.42
C GLN A 741 67.48 -84.57 -14.69
N GLU A 742 67.67 -84.13 -13.44
CA GLU A 742 68.80 -84.57 -12.63
C GLU A 742 68.76 -86.06 -12.30
N LEU A 743 67.58 -86.61 -12.02
CA LEU A 743 67.39 -88.05 -11.83
C LEU A 743 67.72 -88.83 -13.11
N ALA A 744 67.28 -88.34 -14.27
CA ALA A 744 67.59 -88.92 -15.57
C ALA A 744 69.12 -88.95 -15.83
N LYS A 745 69.83 -87.87 -15.48
CA LYS A 745 71.30 -87.79 -15.55
C LYS A 745 71.98 -88.83 -14.63
N LYS A 746 71.48 -89.04 -13.41
CA LYS A 746 72.02 -90.03 -12.44
C LYS A 746 71.78 -91.48 -12.86
N GLN A 747 70.71 -91.77 -13.60
CA GLN A 747 70.35 -93.14 -14.05
C GLN A 747 71.02 -93.56 -15.38
N ASN A 748 71.89 -92.72 -15.96
CA ASN A 748 72.69 -93.01 -17.16
C ASN A 748 71.88 -93.42 -18.41
N VAL A 749 70.72 -92.78 -18.62
CA VAL A 749 69.87 -92.97 -19.82
C VAL A 749 70.49 -92.20 -21.00
N HIS A 750 71.48 -92.78 -21.67
CA HIS A 750 72.33 -92.09 -22.67
C HIS A 750 71.76 -91.98 -24.10
N GLN A 751 70.45 -92.15 -24.30
CA GLN A 751 69.80 -91.82 -25.57
C GLN A 751 68.54 -91.03 -25.26
N LEU A 752 68.63 -89.70 -25.39
CA LEU A 752 67.56 -88.70 -25.62
C LEU A 752 67.78 -87.34 -24.92
N VAL A 753 68.90 -87.11 -24.24
CA VAL A 753 69.18 -85.75 -23.71
C VAL A 753 69.90 -84.92 -24.76
N ASN A 754 69.15 -84.28 -25.65
CA ASN A 754 69.65 -83.16 -26.43
C ASN A 754 68.56 -82.10 -26.65
N VAL A 755 67.99 -81.60 -25.56
CA VAL A 755 67.45 -80.24 -25.50
C VAL A 755 67.90 -79.65 -24.16
N PRO A 756 68.70 -78.57 -24.12
CA PRO A 756 69.02 -77.91 -22.87
C PRO A 756 67.73 -77.32 -22.29
N VAL A 757 67.51 -77.47 -20.99
CA VAL A 757 66.74 -76.44 -20.27
C VAL A 757 67.51 -75.16 -20.50
N ARG A 758 66.88 -74.18 -21.14
CA ARG A 758 67.48 -72.84 -21.26
C ARG A 758 67.82 -72.39 -19.85
N ASP A 759 69.11 -72.21 -19.59
CA ASP A 759 69.60 -71.60 -18.37
C ASP A 759 68.84 -70.29 -18.16
N SER A 760 68.13 -70.22 -17.04
CA SER A 760 67.46 -69.02 -16.60
C SER A 760 68.49 -68.04 -16.07
N GLU A 761 69.21 -67.36 -16.96
CA GLU A 761 69.66 -66.00 -16.69
C GLU A 761 68.57 -65.05 -17.17
N TYR A 762 67.54 -64.86 -16.35
CA TYR A 762 66.67 -63.70 -16.42
C TYR A 762 66.85 -62.88 -15.14
N THR A 763 68.08 -62.42 -14.94
CA THR A 763 68.36 -61.25 -14.12
C THR A 763 68.52 -60.05 -15.04
N ASN A 764 67.70 -59.01 -14.79
CA ASN A 764 67.69 -57.65 -15.32
C ASN A 764 67.14 -57.37 -16.73
N ASP A 765 66.37 -56.28 -16.76
CA ASP A 765 65.74 -55.57 -17.88
C ASP A 765 66.64 -55.39 -19.12
N ASN A 766 66.06 -55.57 -20.31
CA ASN A 766 66.12 -54.57 -21.39
C ASN A 766 65.13 -54.88 -22.54
N MET A 767 64.56 -53.80 -23.08
CA MET A 767 63.56 -53.70 -24.15
C MET A 767 64.02 -54.26 -25.52
N GLU A 768 63.08 -54.73 -26.33
CA GLU A 768 62.96 -54.36 -27.76
C GLU A 768 61.56 -54.73 -28.31
N ASP A 769 60.97 -53.77 -29.01
CA ASP A 769 59.72 -53.82 -29.80
C ASP A 769 59.77 -54.84 -30.96
N VAL A 770 58.64 -54.98 -31.69
CA VAL A 770 58.42 -55.67 -32.99
C VAL A 770 57.83 -57.10 -32.84
N SER A 771 56.73 -57.53 -33.49
CA SER A 771 55.99 -57.10 -34.68
C SER A 771 54.50 -57.51 -34.62
N GLU A 772 53.68 -56.74 -35.33
CA GLU A 772 52.35 -57.10 -35.84
C GLU A 772 52.35 -58.47 -36.55
N GLU A 773 51.33 -59.30 -36.29
CA GLU A 773 50.93 -60.37 -37.21
C GLU A 773 49.52 -60.08 -37.72
N LYS A 774 49.50 -59.71 -39.00
CA LYS A 774 48.37 -59.69 -39.92
C LYS A 774 48.55 -60.94 -40.78
N GLU A 775 47.59 -61.87 -40.80
CA GLU A 775 47.57 -62.95 -41.78
C GLU A 775 46.27 -62.91 -42.61
N GLU A 776 46.49 -62.83 -43.92
CA GLU A 776 45.48 -62.69 -44.98
C GLU A 776 45.12 -64.07 -45.56
N ALA A 777 43.85 -64.18 -45.97
CA ALA A 777 43.32 -64.72 -47.24
C ALA A 777 43.78 -66.08 -47.81
N SER A 778 42.80 -66.89 -48.26
CA SER A 778 42.66 -67.19 -49.69
C SER A 778 41.32 -67.86 -50.05
N GLU A 779 40.72 -67.40 -51.15
CA GLU A 779 39.52 -67.87 -51.85
C GLU A 779 39.78 -69.11 -52.73
N GLU A 780 38.70 -69.82 -53.11
CA GLU A 780 38.31 -70.31 -54.47
C GLU A 780 37.46 -71.60 -54.38
N GLU A 781 36.18 -71.54 -54.81
CA GLU A 781 35.61 -72.09 -56.07
C GLU A 781 34.82 -73.41 -55.84
N VAL A 782 33.74 -73.83 -56.53
CA VAL A 782 32.65 -73.29 -57.36
C VAL A 782 31.73 -74.51 -57.69
N LYS A 783 30.39 -74.33 -57.73
CA LYS A 783 29.32 -75.16 -58.38
C LYS A 783 29.05 -76.58 -57.81
N ASP A 784 27.81 -77.07 -57.68
CA ASP A 784 26.77 -77.17 -58.71
C ASP A 784 25.32 -77.30 -58.16
N LYS A 785 24.36 -77.06 -59.06
CA LYS A 785 22.89 -77.05 -58.90
C LYS A 785 22.27 -78.46 -58.74
N GLN A 786 21.20 -78.61 -57.94
CA GLN A 786 19.93 -79.18 -58.43
C GLN A 786 18.72 -78.96 -57.49
N VAL A 787 17.56 -78.86 -58.14
CA VAL A 787 16.20 -78.56 -57.68
C VAL A 787 15.48 -79.82 -57.19
N VAL A 788 14.50 -79.71 -56.28
CA VAL A 788 13.09 -80.21 -56.38
C VAL A 788 12.36 -80.12 -55.01
N GLN A 789 11.27 -79.32 -55.00
CA GLN A 789 9.92 -79.44 -54.36
C GLN A 789 9.77 -80.31 -53.08
N LYS A 790 9.00 -79.98 -52.01
CA LYS A 790 7.55 -79.65 -51.94
C LYS A 790 7.06 -79.71 -50.47
N HIS A 791 6.00 -78.95 -50.19
CA HIS A 791 4.90 -79.05 -49.19
C HIS A 791 5.14 -79.01 -47.66
N GLU A 792 4.60 -77.91 -47.08
CA GLU A 792 3.41 -77.79 -46.21
C GLU A 792 3.20 -78.70 -44.98
N GLU A 793 2.96 -77.97 -43.88
CA GLU A 793 1.91 -78.09 -42.85
C GLU A 793 1.87 -79.27 -41.88
N GLY A 794 1.56 -78.91 -40.62
CA GLY A 794 1.12 -79.83 -39.58
C GLY A 794 1.54 -79.35 -38.18
N GLU A 795 0.72 -78.49 -37.59
CA GLU A 795 -0.06 -78.74 -36.35
C GLU A 795 0.51 -79.75 -35.32
N GLU A 796 0.30 -79.66 -34.01
CA GLU A 796 -0.27 -78.71 -33.04
C GLU A 796 -0.20 -79.45 -31.68
N GLU A 797 -0.44 -78.72 -30.59
CA GLU A 797 -0.98 -79.17 -29.29
C GLU A 797 -0.14 -79.85 -28.20
N GLY A 798 -0.45 -79.41 -26.97
CA GLY A 798 -0.44 -80.17 -25.72
C GLY A 798 0.55 -79.63 -24.68
N GLU A 799 0.17 -78.70 -23.78
CA GLU A 799 -0.49 -78.96 -22.47
C GLU A 799 0.41 -79.77 -21.52
N GLU A 800 0.52 -79.52 -20.21
CA GLU A 800 0.12 -78.46 -19.27
C GLU A 800 0.75 -78.85 -17.91
N GLU A 801 0.53 -78.01 -16.89
CA GLU A 801 0.49 -78.31 -15.45
C GLU A 801 1.71 -78.14 -14.51
N GLY A 802 1.43 -77.35 -13.47
CA GLY A 802 1.73 -77.65 -12.05
C GLY A 802 2.80 -76.76 -11.39
N GLU A 803 2.67 -76.19 -10.19
CA GLU A 803 1.69 -76.13 -9.09
C GLU A 803 2.09 -74.89 -8.24
N GLU A 804 1.16 -73.99 -7.89
CA GLU A 804 0.59 -73.72 -6.55
C GLU A 804 1.53 -73.69 -5.31
N GLU A 805 1.52 -72.58 -4.54
CA GLU A 805 0.81 -72.49 -3.24
C GLU A 805 0.99 -71.11 -2.52
N ARG A 806 -0.16 -70.55 -2.05
CA ARG A 806 -0.50 -69.91 -0.74
C ARG A 806 0.35 -68.72 -0.19
N GLU A 807 -0.18 -67.66 0.44
CA GLU A 807 -1.46 -67.42 1.15
C GLU A 807 -1.66 -65.91 1.46
N GLU A 808 -2.93 -65.47 1.41
CA GLU A 808 -3.71 -64.52 2.26
C GLU A 808 -3.21 -63.07 2.54
N GLU A 809 -3.88 -62.04 1.97
CA GLU A 809 -5.01 -61.22 2.50
C GLU A 809 -4.51 -59.95 3.22
N VAL A 810 -5.00 -58.71 3.02
CA VAL A 810 -6.36 -58.20 2.83
C VAL A 810 -6.33 -56.90 1.99
N GLU A 811 -7.26 -56.85 1.03
CA GLU A 811 -8.20 -55.78 0.61
C GLU A 811 -7.91 -54.29 0.97
N GLU A 812 -8.31 -53.27 0.21
CA GLU A 812 -9.60 -53.20 -0.49
C GLU A 812 -9.64 -52.06 -1.53
N ASN A 813 -10.13 -52.43 -2.72
CA ASN A 813 -10.94 -51.68 -3.71
C ASN A 813 -10.47 -50.31 -4.21
N GLY A 814 -10.25 -50.10 -5.51
CA GLY A 814 -11.03 -50.60 -6.66
C GLY A 814 -11.61 -49.36 -7.37
N HIS A 815 -11.86 -49.31 -8.68
CA HIS A 815 -11.77 -50.28 -9.75
C HIS A 815 -11.78 -49.46 -11.07
N VAL A 816 -11.11 -50.00 -12.08
CA VAL A 816 -11.10 -49.56 -13.50
C VAL A 816 -12.48 -49.84 -14.15
N PRO A 817 -12.83 -49.36 -15.37
CA PRO A 817 -12.38 -50.01 -16.62
C PRO A 817 -12.07 -48.98 -17.75
N LYS A 818 -11.05 -49.13 -18.60
CA LYS A 818 -10.69 -50.16 -19.60
C LYS A 818 -11.49 -50.06 -20.93
N GLY A 819 -10.73 -49.95 -22.04
CA GLY A 819 -11.15 -50.13 -23.44
C GLY A 819 -11.07 -48.83 -24.26
N GLU A 820 -10.60 -48.76 -25.50
CA GLU A 820 -10.09 -49.73 -26.47
C GLU A 820 -9.45 -48.97 -27.66
N SER A 821 -8.32 -49.48 -28.15
CA SER A 821 -7.87 -49.60 -29.55
C SER A 821 -8.04 -48.51 -30.65
N LYS A 822 -6.88 -48.26 -31.29
CA LYS A 822 -6.56 -48.26 -32.75
C LYS A 822 -6.74 -46.99 -33.61
N ASP A 823 -5.59 -46.60 -34.17
CA ASP A 823 -5.27 -45.99 -35.47
C ASP A 823 -6.40 -45.44 -36.34
N GLN A 824 -6.25 -44.16 -36.72
CA GLN A 824 -6.56 -43.65 -38.06
C GLN A 824 -5.62 -42.50 -38.43
N THR A 825 -4.79 -42.75 -39.44
CA THR A 825 -4.10 -41.74 -40.26
C THR A 825 -5.09 -41.09 -41.22
N GLU A 826 -5.31 -39.77 -41.17
CA GLU A 826 -5.79 -38.99 -42.32
C GLU A 826 -5.20 -37.57 -42.40
N ASN A 827 -4.56 -37.32 -43.55
CA ASN A 827 -4.40 -36.09 -44.33
C ASN A 827 -3.84 -34.79 -43.72
N LYS A 828 -2.57 -34.54 -44.05
CA LYS A 828 -1.95 -33.22 -44.13
C LYS A 828 -2.45 -32.45 -45.35
N ASN A 829 -3.00 -31.26 -45.16
CA ASN A 829 -3.07 -30.21 -46.19
C ASN A 829 -1.99 -29.16 -45.90
N GLU A 830 -0.79 -29.39 -46.42
CA GLU A 830 0.26 -28.36 -46.53
C GLU A 830 0.01 -27.60 -47.85
N GLY A 831 -0.49 -26.35 -47.80
CA GLY A 831 -0.54 -25.51 -49.02
C GLY A 831 -1.46 -24.28 -49.08
N VAL A 832 -2.29 -23.96 -48.07
CA VAL A 832 -3.11 -22.74 -48.11
C VAL A 832 -2.39 -21.61 -47.37
N PRO A 833 -2.17 -20.42 -47.97
CA PRO A 833 -1.63 -19.28 -47.23
C PRO A 833 -2.60 -18.87 -46.13
N LEU A 834 -2.06 -18.62 -44.93
CA LEU A 834 -2.85 -18.09 -43.81
C LEU A 834 -3.56 -16.81 -44.24
N ASN A 835 -4.89 -16.80 -44.11
CA ASN A 835 -5.76 -15.65 -44.29
C ASN A 835 -6.74 -15.53 -43.10
N ASP A 836 -7.44 -14.41 -43.00
CA ASP A 836 -8.31 -14.13 -41.85
C ASP A 836 -9.43 -15.18 -41.66
N ASP A 837 -9.87 -15.81 -42.76
CA ASP A 837 -10.93 -16.83 -42.74
C ASP A 837 -10.45 -18.21 -42.26
N ASN A 838 -9.15 -18.52 -42.36
CA ASN A 838 -8.59 -19.84 -42.02
C ASN A 838 -7.59 -19.81 -40.84
N ALA A 839 -7.24 -18.62 -40.34
CA ALA A 839 -6.29 -18.45 -39.25
C ALA A 839 -6.78 -19.06 -37.93
N HIS A 840 -8.07 -18.95 -37.62
CA HIS A 840 -8.63 -19.46 -36.37
C HIS A 840 -8.52 -20.98 -36.27
N THR A 841 -8.93 -21.70 -37.32
CA THR A 841 -8.91 -23.17 -37.36
C THR A 841 -7.48 -23.72 -37.39
N PHE A 842 -6.55 -23.03 -38.05
CA PHE A 842 -5.14 -23.42 -38.10
C PHE A 842 -4.43 -23.21 -36.75
N LEU A 843 -4.76 -22.15 -36.01
CA LEU A 843 -4.22 -21.92 -34.67
C LEU A 843 -4.82 -22.91 -33.66
N GLU A 844 -6.13 -23.14 -33.71
CA GLU A 844 -6.83 -24.11 -32.87
C GLU A 844 -6.28 -25.54 -33.00
N ASP A 845 -6.05 -26.02 -34.22
CA ASP A 845 -5.49 -27.36 -34.46
C ASP A 845 -4.02 -27.50 -34.05
N ASN A 846 -3.25 -26.41 -34.04
CA ASN A 846 -1.87 -26.41 -33.53
C ASN A 846 -1.84 -26.32 -31.99
N TYR A 847 -2.73 -25.55 -31.38
CA TYR A 847 -2.85 -25.44 -29.93
C TYR A 847 -3.33 -26.76 -29.29
N LYS A 848 -4.27 -27.48 -29.92
CA LYS A 848 -4.73 -28.80 -29.45
C LYS A 848 -3.65 -29.89 -29.49
N LYS A 849 -2.59 -29.71 -30.27
CA LYS A 849 -1.47 -30.68 -30.42
C LYS A 849 -0.32 -30.45 -29.44
N VAL A 850 -0.26 -29.29 -28.80
CA VAL A 850 0.76 -28.99 -27.78
C VAL A 850 0.15 -29.28 -26.42
N LYS A 851 0.56 -30.40 -25.80
CA LYS A 851 0.26 -30.62 -24.39
C LYS A 851 0.97 -29.52 -23.59
N ASP A 852 0.20 -28.79 -22.78
CA ASP A 852 0.65 -27.77 -21.82
C ASP A 852 0.91 -26.34 -22.35
N VAL A 853 0.23 -25.88 -23.43
CA VAL A 853 0.39 -24.47 -23.88
C VAL A 853 0.10 -23.45 -22.79
N LYS A 854 -0.93 -23.68 -21.95
CA LYS A 854 -1.24 -22.83 -20.80
C LYS A 854 -0.05 -22.67 -19.85
N LYS A 855 0.84 -23.67 -19.77
CA LYS A 855 2.04 -23.65 -18.93
C LYS A 855 3.19 -22.87 -19.58
N GLU A 856 3.42 -23.07 -20.87
CA GLU A 856 4.46 -22.34 -21.61
C GLU A 856 4.14 -20.84 -21.74
N ASP A 857 2.88 -20.50 -22.01
CA ASP A 857 2.41 -19.10 -22.05
C ASP A 857 2.46 -18.45 -20.66
N SER A 858 2.09 -19.19 -19.61
CA SER A 858 2.22 -18.70 -18.23
C SER A 858 3.69 -18.46 -17.85
N GLU A 859 4.61 -19.31 -18.30
CA GLU A 859 6.05 -19.13 -18.05
C GLU A 859 6.64 -17.96 -18.85
N LEU A 860 6.20 -17.75 -20.09
CA LEU A 860 6.60 -16.61 -20.91
C LEU A 860 6.07 -15.30 -20.32
N LEU A 861 4.81 -15.25 -19.93
CA LEU A 861 4.18 -14.09 -19.31
C LEU A 861 4.85 -13.76 -17.96
N LYS A 862 5.20 -14.79 -17.17
CA LYS A 862 5.93 -14.64 -15.91
C LYS A 862 7.35 -14.12 -16.13
N LYS A 863 8.02 -14.52 -17.22
CA LYS A 863 9.32 -13.94 -17.62
C LYS A 863 9.18 -12.49 -18.09
N MET A 864 8.12 -12.14 -18.80
CA MET A 864 7.85 -10.76 -19.24
C MET A 864 7.47 -9.84 -18.08
N MET A 865 6.74 -10.33 -17.07
CA MET A 865 6.44 -9.61 -15.83
C MET A 865 7.66 -9.36 -14.95
N ASN A 866 8.76 -10.07 -15.20
CA ASN A 866 10.04 -9.91 -14.49
C ASN A 866 11.03 -8.99 -15.25
N LEU A 867 10.61 -8.37 -16.35
CA LEU A 867 11.39 -7.31 -17.02
C LEU A 867 11.25 -6.00 -16.24
N ASP A 868 12.32 -5.22 -16.19
CA ASP A 868 12.39 -3.94 -15.49
C ASP A 868 11.66 -2.85 -16.30
N VAL A 869 10.32 -2.87 -16.25
CA VAL A 869 9.42 -1.95 -16.98
C VAL A 869 8.38 -1.36 -16.05
N ASP A 870 7.89 -0.16 -16.40
CA ASP A 870 6.98 0.64 -15.58
C ASP A 870 5.68 -0.10 -15.21
N ALA A 871 5.11 0.24 -14.06
CA ALA A 871 3.95 -0.44 -13.47
C ALA A 871 2.71 -0.47 -14.39
N GLU A 872 2.56 0.51 -15.28
CA GLU A 872 1.48 0.57 -16.27
C GLU A 872 1.63 -0.55 -17.32
N VAL A 873 2.86 -0.80 -17.80
CA VAL A 873 3.19 -1.88 -18.74
C VAL A 873 2.98 -3.25 -18.09
N ILE A 874 3.32 -3.40 -16.80
CA ILE A 874 3.08 -4.64 -16.05
C ILE A 874 1.58 -4.92 -15.92
N ASN A 875 0.75 -3.89 -15.72
CA ASN A 875 -0.70 -4.06 -15.69
C ASN A 875 -1.25 -4.44 -17.07
N THR A 876 -0.77 -3.83 -18.15
CA THR A 876 -1.16 -4.24 -19.51
C THR A 876 -0.74 -5.68 -19.84
N LEU A 877 0.42 -6.13 -19.35
CA LEU A 877 0.87 -7.52 -19.49
C LEU A 877 0.02 -8.49 -18.65
N LYS A 878 -0.50 -8.05 -17.49
CA LYS A 878 -1.46 -8.84 -16.71
C LYS A 878 -2.79 -8.97 -17.44
N ASP A 879 -3.31 -7.88 -17.99
CA ASP A 879 -4.56 -7.87 -18.73
C ASP A 879 -4.44 -8.73 -20.00
N LEU A 880 -3.33 -8.61 -20.75
CA LEU A 880 -3.03 -9.48 -21.88
C LEU A 880 -2.94 -10.96 -21.48
N GLY A 881 -2.36 -11.26 -20.32
CA GLY A 881 -2.32 -12.61 -19.77
C GLY A 881 -3.70 -13.16 -19.41
N GLN A 882 -4.61 -12.31 -18.94
CA GLN A 882 -5.99 -12.68 -18.69
C GLN A 882 -6.74 -12.92 -20.00
N ASP A 883 -6.57 -12.05 -20.99
CA ASP A 883 -7.19 -12.19 -22.32
C ASP A 883 -6.72 -13.46 -23.04
N ILE A 884 -5.43 -13.80 -22.96
CA ILE A 884 -4.88 -15.05 -23.52
C ILE A 884 -5.49 -16.26 -22.79
N ASN A 885 -5.54 -16.26 -21.46
CA ASN A 885 -6.15 -17.35 -20.72
C ASN A 885 -7.64 -17.52 -21.04
N GLN A 886 -8.36 -16.41 -21.19
CA GLN A 886 -9.78 -16.42 -21.54
C GLN A 886 -10.01 -16.87 -22.98
N TYR A 887 -9.12 -16.50 -23.92
CA TYR A 887 -9.13 -17.02 -25.28
C TYR A 887 -8.89 -18.54 -25.29
N LEU A 888 -7.90 -19.04 -24.53
CA LEU A 888 -7.59 -20.47 -24.40
C LEU A 888 -8.63 -21.29 -23.62
N GLU A 889 -9.56 -20.64 -22.91
CA GLU A 889 -10.71 -21.30 -22.29
C GLU A 889 -11.91 -21.42 -23.24
N ASN A 890 -11.92 -20.63 -24.32
CA ASN A 890 -13.02 -20.58 -25.29
C ASN A 890 -12.76 -21.40 -26.58
N ILE A 891 -11.67 -22.17 -26.64
CA ILE A 891 -11.23 -23.02 -27.77
C ILE A 891 -11.02 -24.46 -27.26
#